data_AF-U6K2C7-F1
#
_entry.id   AF-U6K2C7-F1
#
_cell.length_a   1.000
_cell.length_b   1.000
_cell.length_c   1.000
_cell.angle_alpha   90.00
_cell.angle_beta   90.00
_cell.angle_gamma   90.00
#
_symmetry.space_group_name_H-M   'P 1'
#
loop_
_entity.id
_entity.type
_entity.pdbx_description
1 polymer ?
#
loop_
_entity_poly.entity_id
_entity_poly.type
_entity_poly.pdbx_seq_one_letter_code
_entity_poly.pdbx_strand_id
1 'polypeptide(L)'
;MSSPKMDNQPMRSPSVDVSSIHLVIEALQAASCAVEGTAGDSFARQWELVSTDSVAGSFFLRSLSISLGLELPTSLLQCRQIEEVAAKITEIAAGVGTDSRNKVPLHTIHIHQGSPRVAIISASCRLPGGVETLGDLWSNILLPGRDAITPIPPSRWDADMLYDPEGGEGTIYVREGGFIEEAEAFDNRFFEIPDHEAAQMDPQQRLLLEAAFEARAPLMKGRKGPTDETGVFIGCSCADWFLVHAKLTTRDTPSCFIVDLQHAMLANRISYCMNLEGASMTIDTATSSGIVAFSTAVSHIESGRLVCALAGSSQLIIAPEVTVALCNLGMLSRKGRCRPFDEASDGFIRSEGVVVFSLLREDYVAEYVDTSVVSPLAYVRGHAVVHSGRAFSTTAPSEGAERRAMEGALTKANISPDDVDYIEAHGTGTRMGDAVEVQSLAAVFGDSHDPERPLLVGSIKGNIGHCEGSSGGAGICKAILVLINRCVPGTLHFNRLSSLIDRVPKYFSIPRTATRFPVPDRPLVVGVSSFGVGGCNGHVILEGPAAGQHDFKAQLNDKCLWKKNMFPWSHLISMPGGSNGEISPVELITPEGCIPTPTSSFCGTNVSVVGPSTDQDVGRNGPVVFTEVPILGPSNAANHRRPKESYQDGKLSSTCWGSNSLKVAHTEFGTFSSNGEEPDVRPDSSSHFPERSPRVPVEDSSPDQKIPASSAPTISREQIRAAINESLKLALNRDEPLQDDTPFVEAGVDSMTSIGIREGLSKRLKLQLPATLLYDHPCIAQLVDYLEKISSTQEADVSNSVLFGVGRPTARSAIAVTAMACRFPSKAHCDSEFWEALQSGQDCIQHIPLTRFDPWKYRDSDRDLSNKLYVNDAGTYPDMALFDNALFNISMAEAQLMDPHQRVLLEVCHEALAEELRERNQRDIAIVVGCCNNDWVREACTSKQEPLTWLSGFLTTEDATLPLQQAFTY
;
A
#
# COMPACT_ATOMS: atom_id res chain seq x y z
N MET A 1 -2.99 25.26 -62.03
CA MET A 1 -4.20 25.32 -61.17
C MET A 1 -3.85 24.75 -59.82
N SER A 2 -4.40 25.30 -58.74
CA SER A 2 -3.97 25.06 -57.37
C SER A 2 -5.17 24.80 -56.46
N SER A 3 -5.08 23.75 -55.65
CA SER A 3 -5.98 23.45 -54.53
C SER A 3 -5.11 23.16 -53.31
N PRO A 4 -5.47 23.64 -52.10
CA PRO A 4 -4.53 23.71 -50.98
C PRO A 4 -4.42 22.39 -50.20
N LYS A 5 -3.31 22.25 -49.45
CA LYS A 5 -3.22 21.30 -48.34
C LYS A 5 -4.04 21.84 -47.15
N MET A 6 -4.61 20.94 -46.35
CA MET A 6 -5.01 21.24 -44.97
C MET A 6 -3.85 20.84 -44.05
N ASP A 7 -3.41 21.77 -43.20
CA ASP A 7 -2.47 21.47 -42.12
C ASP A 7 -3.26 21.08 -40.86
N ASN A 8 -3.18 19.81 -40.45
CA ASN A 8 -3.72 19.36 -39.16
C ASN A 8 -2.77 19.81 -38.03
N GLN A 9 -3.04 20.97 -37.44
CA GLN A 9 -2.46 21.31 -36.14
C GLN A 9 -3.18 20.52 -35.02
N PRO A 10 -2.46 19.98 -34.02
CA PRO A 10 -3.09 19.41 -32.84
C PRO A 10 -3.77 20.50 -32.01
N MET A 11 -4.98 20.23 -31.50
CA MET A 11 -5.67 21.16 -30.61
C MET A 11 -4.86 21.39 -29.33
N ARG A 12 -4.42 22.63 -29.11
CA ARG A 12 -3.86 23.05 -27.82
C ARG A 12 -4.98 23.12 -26.78
N SER A 13 -4.84 22.36 -25.70
CA SER A 13 -5.51 22.67 -24.43
C SER A 13 -5.08 24.08 -23.96
N PRO A 14 -5.98 24.93 -23.46
CA PRO A 14 -5.64 26.31 -23.11
C PRO A 14 -4.79 26.39 -21.84
N SER A 15 -3.47 26.49 -22.02
CA SER A 15 -2.65 27.27 -21.11
C SER A 15 -3.03 28.75 -21.27
N VAL A 16 -3.16 29.50 -20.17
CA VAL A 16 -3.34 30.95 -20.23
C VAL A 16 -2.16 31.56 -21.02
N ASP A 17 -2.44 32.29 -22.10
CA ASP A 17 -1.38 32.94 -22.86
C ASP A 17 -0.89 34.18 -22.11
N VAL A 18 0.15 33.99 -21.31
CA VAL A 18 0.75 35.00 -20.43
C VAL A 18 1.40 36.17 -21.19
N SER A 19 1.52 36.09 -22.52
CA SER A 19 1.90 37.23 -23.36
C SER A 19 0.75 38.22 -23.57
N SER A 20 -0.50 37.81 -23.30
CA SER A 20 -1.68 38.66 -23.35
C SER A 20 -2.08 39.13 -21.95
N ILE A 21 -1.86 40.43 -21.67
CA ILE A 21 -2.20 41.05 -20.38
C ILE A 21 -3.68 40.87 -19.99
N HIS A 22 -4.59 40.75 -20.97
CA HIS A 22 -6.01 40.47 -20.72
C HIS A 22 -6.25 39.06 -20.17
N LEU A 23 -5.54 38.04 -20.67
CA LEU A 23 -5.67 36.66 -20.19
C LEU A 23 -5.02 36.50 -18.81
N VAL A 24 -3.96 37.26 -18.52
CA VAL A 24 -3.39 37.37 -17.16
C VAL A 24 -4.39 38.04 -16.20
N ILE A 25 -5.12 39.06 -16.65
CA ILE A 25 -6.20 39.72 -15.88
C ILE A 25 -7.36 38.75 -15.58
N GLU A 26 -7.79 37.94 -16.56
CA GLU A 26 -8.81 36.90 -16.33
C GLU A 26 -8.33 35.83 -15.33
N ALA A 27 -7.07 35.38 -15.42
CA ALA A 27 -6.49 34.43 -14.47
C ALA A 27 -6.36 35.02 -13.05
N LEU A 28 -6.00 36.31 -12.92
CA LEU A 28 -5.99 37.04 -11.66
C LEU A 28 -7.38 37.08 -11.01
N GLN A 29 -8.43 37.35 -11.80
CA GLN A 29 -9.83 37.39 -11.34
C GLN A 29 -10.38 36.00 -10.98
N ALA A 30 -9.97 34.95 -11.69
CA ALA A 30 -10.30 33.58 -11.32
C ALA A 30 -9.63 33.17 -9.99
N ALA A 31 -8.36 33.55 -9.80
CA ALA A 31 -7.61 33.24 -8.59
C ALA A 31 -8.09 34.00 -7.34
N SER A 32 -8.60 35.24 -7.48
CA SER A 32 -9.11 36.00 -6.33
C SER A 32 -10.43 35.44 -5.80
N CYS A 33 -11.33 35.03 -6.70
CA CYS A 33 -12.60 34.38 -6.34
C CYS A 33 -12.43 33.02 -5.64
N ALA A 34 -11.24 32.42 -5.65
CA ALA A 34 -10.92 31.20 -4.90
C ALA A 34 -10.55 31.45 -3.42
N VAL A 35 -10.49 32.71 -2.97
CA VAL A 35 -10.28 33.07 -1.56
C VAL A 35 -11.65 33.22 -0.87
N GLU A 36 -11.87 32.44 0.19
CA GLU A 36 -13.16 32.31 0.86
C GLU A 36 -13.78 33.66 1.28
N GLY A 37 -15.12 33.74 1.19
CA GLY A 37 -15.90 34.92 1.60
C GLY A 37 -15.90 36.11 0.63
N THR A 38 -15.10 36.10 -0.44
CA THR A 38 -14.96 37.24 -1.38
C THR A 38 -15.91 37.21 -2.59
N ALA A 39 -16.71 36.15 -2.74
CA ALA A 39 -17.57 35.89 -3.89
C ALA A 39 -18.79 36.86 -3.98
N GLY A 40 -18.57 38.01 -4.62
CA GLY A 40 -19.57 39.07 -4.81
C GLY A 40 -19.01 40.48 -4.66
N ASP A 41 -17.81 40.63 -4.11
CA ASP A 41 -17.12 41.92 -4.01
C ASP A 41 -16.41 42.32 -5.31
N SER A 42 -16.19 43.63 -5.49
CA SER A 42 -15.41 44.11 -6.64
C SER A 42 -13.93 43.74 -6.50
N PHE A 43 -13.27 43.38 -7.61
CA PHE A 43 -11.89 42.89 -7.59
C PHE A 43 -10.92 43.85 -6.85
N ALA A 44 -11.10 45.17 -6.97
CA ALA A 44 -10.26 46.13 -6.25
C ALA A 44 -10.32 45.95 -4.71
N ARG A 45 -11.49 45.60 -4.17
CA ARG A 45 -11.70 45.31 -2.74
C ARG A 45 -11.19 43.92 -2.35
N GLN A 46 -11.35 42.93 -3.24
CA GLN A 46 -10.71 41.61 -3.07
C GLN A 46 -9.19 41.75 -2.99
N TRP A 47 -8.59 42.54 -3.88
CA TRP A 47 -7.14 42.81 -3.90
C TRP A 47 -6.67 43.55 -2.65
N GLU A 48 -7.42 44.55 -2.16
CA GLU A 48 -7.10 45.26 -0.92
C GLU A 48 -7.09 44.32 0.31
N LEU A 49 -8.01 43.35 0.38
CA LEU A 49 -8.02 42.32 1.42
C LEU A 49 -6.82 41.35 1.28
N VAL A 50 -6.57 40.85 0.07
CA VAL A 50 -5.49 39.87 -0.20
C VAL A 50 -4.08 40.48 -0.07
N SER A 51 -3.92 41.78 -0.33
CA SER A 51 -2.62 42.47 -0.21
C SER A 51 -2.31 42.99 1.20
N THR A 52 -3.30 43.04 2.11
CA THR A 52 -3.10 43.48 3.50
C THR A 52 -2.91 42.34 4.49
N ASP A 53 -3.40 41.13 4.19
CA ASP A 53 -3.14 39.91 4.96
C ASP A 53 -1.95 39.12 4.36
N SER A 54 -0.89 38.94 5.15
CA SER A 54 0.33 38.23 4.73
C SER A 54 0.13 36.74 4.44
N VAL A 55 -0.87 36.09 5.06
CA VAL A 55 -1.17 34.67 4.85
C VAL A 55 -2.04 34.52 3.61
N ALA A 56 -3.12 35.30 3.49
CA ALA A 56 -4.00 35.29 2.32
C ALA A 56 -3.23 35.66 1.03
N GLY A 57 -2.37 36.68 1.08
CA GLY A 57 -1.51 37.08 -0.04
C GLY A 57 -0.52 35.98 -0.47
N SER A 58 0.04 35.23 0.50
CA SER A 58 0.91 34.08 0.19
C SER A 58 0.15 32.91 -0.44
N PHE A 59 -1.04 32.57 0.05
CA PHE A 59 -1.89 31.55 -0.58
C PHE A 59 -2.35 31.97 -1.98
N PHE A 60 -2.79 33.22 -2.15
CA PHE A 60 -3.18 33.76 -3.44
C PHE A 60 -2.05 33.71 -4.47
N LEU A 61 -0.84 34.20 -4.12
CA LEU A 61 0.30 34.13 -5.03
C LEU A 61 0.71 32.69 -5.36
N ARG A 62 0.60 31.75 -4.42
CA ARG A 62 0.87 30.32 -4.68
C ARG A 62 -0.15 29.71 -5.64
N SER A 63 -1.44 29.99 -5.46
CA SER A 63 -2.51 29.54 -6.36
C SER A 63 -2.42 30.17 -7.75
N LEU A 64 -2.07 31.46 -7.84
CA LEU A 64 -1.83 32.17 -9.10
C LEU A 64 -0.56 31.66 -9.80
N SER A 65 0.52 31.40 -9.05
CA SER A 65 1.77 30.80 -9.53
C SER A 65 1.52 29.43 -10.16
N ILE A 66 0.74 28.57 -9.50
CA ILE A 66 0.30 27.27 -10.03
C ILE A 66 -0.58 27.45 -11.29
N SER A 67 -1.47 28.44 -11.30
CA SER A 67 -2.42 28.67 -12.41
C SER A 67 -1.75 29.23 -13.67
N LEU A 68 -0.64 29.96 -13.52
CA LEU A 68 0.12 30.56 -14.62
C LEU A 68 1.41 29.79 -14.98
N GLY A 69 1.84 28.85 -14.14
CA GLY A 69 3.09 28.09 -14.31
C GLY A 69 4.36 28.91 -14.06
N LEU A 70 4.29 30.00 -13.30
CA LEU A 70 5.39 30.95 -13.07
C LEU A 70 5.69 31.11 -11.58
N GLU A 71 6.96 31.26 -11.21
CA GLU A 71 7.30 31.79 -9.89
C GLU A 71 6.94 33.27 -9.80
N LEU A 72 6.12 33.63 -8.81
CA LEU A 72 5.58 34.97 -8.64
C LEU A 72 6.13 35.60 -7.35
N PRO A 73 6.93 36.67 -7.43
CA PRO A 73 7.57 37.23 -6.25
C PRO A 73 6.55 37.94 -5.35
N THR A 74 6.75 37.87 -4.03
CA THR A 74 5.89 38.51 -3.02
C THR A 74 5.81 40.03 -3.12
N SER A 75 6.73 40.66 -3.88
CA SER A 75 6.66 42.07 -4.24
C SER A 75 5.44 42.43 -5.12
N LEU A 76 4.80 41.46 -5.79
CA LEU A 76 3.55 41.70 -6.52
C LEU A 76 2.39 42.13 -5.61
N LEU A 77 2.37 41.71 -4.33
CA LEU A 77 1.37 42.16 -3.35
C LEU A 77 1.50 43.65 -3.00
N GLN A 78 2.59 44.31 -3.41
CA GLN A 78 2.80 45.76 -3.21
C GLN A 78 2.20 46.61 -4.34
N CYS A 79 1.80 45.98 -5.45
CA CYS A 79 1.11 46.63 -6.56
C CYS A 79 -0.31 47.06 -6.13
N ARG A 80 -0.79 48.18 -6.67
CA ARG A 80 -2.10 48.75 -6.27
C ARG A 80 -3.22 48.57 -7.31
N GLN A 81 -2.88 48.10 -8.50
CA GLN A 81 -3.81 47.96 -9.63
C GLN A 81 -3.57 46.63 -10.34
N ILE A 82 -4.64 46.00 -10.83
CA ILE A 82 -4.57 44.69 -11.48
C ILE A 82 -3.72 44.75 -12.76
N GLU A 83 -3.74 45.87 -13.46
CA GLU A 83 -2.94 46.14 -14.65
C GLU A 83 -1.44 46.22 -14.32
N GLU A 84 -1.07 46.72 -13.13
CA GLU A 84 0.33 46.77 -12.66
C GLU A 84 0.85 45.36 -12.33
N VAL A 85 0.00 44.53 -11.71
CA VAL A 85 0.28 43.12 -11.41
C VAL A 85 0.42 42.33 -12.71
N ALA A 86 -0.55 42.46 -13.61
CA ALA A 86 -0.57 41.75 -14.89
C ALA A 86 0.61 42.15 -15.78
N ALA A 87 0.95 43.45 -15.85
CA ALA A 87 2.13 43.91 -16.58
C ALA A 87 3.43 43.27 -16.04
N LYS A 88 3.65 43.27 -14.71
CA LYS A 88 4.84 42.64 -14.11
C LYS A 88 4.86 41.12 -14.31
N ILE A 89 3.71 40.45 -14.28
CA ILE A 89 3.60 39.02 -14.60
C ILE A 89 3.98 38.76 -16.07
N THR A 90 3.52 39.59 -17.01
CA THR A 90 3.94 39.52 -18.42
C THR A 90 5.43 39.83 -18.60
N GLU A 91 6.02 40.77 -17.85
CA GLU A 91 7.46 41.05 -17.84
C GLU A 91 8.30 39.89 -17.28
N ILE A 92 7.80 39.19 -16.25
CA ILE A 92 8.39 37.97 -15.69
C ILE A 92 8.30 36.83 -16.72
N ALA A 93 7.12 36.62 -17.33
CA ALA A 93 6.90 35.62 -18.37
C ALA A 93 7.78 35.83 -19.62
N ALA A 94 8.06 37.09 -19.96
CA ALA A 94 8.95 37.48 -21.05
C ALA A 94 10.45 37.45 -20.68
N GLY A 95 10.80 37.21 -19.42
CA GLY A 95 12.19 37.20 -18.93
C GLY A 95 12.86 38.59 -18.90
N VAL A 96 12.07 39.67 -18.83
CA VAL A 96 12.53 41.07 -18.90
C VAL A 96 12.66 41.71 -17.51
N GLY A 97 11.91 41.21 -16.52
CA GLY A 97 11.91 41.75 -15.16
C GLY A 97 13.19 41.42 -14.36
N THR A 98 13.76 42.43 -13.69
CA THR A 98 14.83 42.25 -12.68
C THR A 98 14.38 42.77 -11.32
N ASP A 99 14.53 41.99 -10.25
CA ASP A 99 14.33 42.52 -8.90
C ASP A 99 15.46 43.51 -8.56
N SER A 100 15.07 44.77 -8.37
CA SER A 100 15.96 45.89 -7.99
C SER A 100 16.76 45.69 -6.71
N ARG A 101 16.43 44.70 -5.86
CA ARG A 101 17.11 44.46 -4.57
C ARG A 101 18.01 43.23 -4.52
N ASN A 102 17.75 42.20 -5.32
CA ASN A 102 18.56 40.98 -5.35
C ASN A 102 19.13 40.72 -6.75
N LYS A 103 20.46 40.78 -6.88
CA LYS A 103 21.18 40.47 -8.14
C LYS A 103 21.34 38.96 -8.36
N VAL A 104 20.23 38.23 -8.35
CA VAL A 104 20.15 36.83 -8.76
C VAL A 104 19.26 36.78 -9.99
N PRO A 105 19.68 36.20 -11.13
CA PRO A 105 18.78 35.94 -12.22
C PRO A 105 17.73 34.92 -11.75
N LEU A 106 16.45 35.27 -11.87
CA LEU A 106 15.37 34.31 -11.64
C LEU A 106 15.56 33.14 -12.61
N HIS A 107 15.75 31.94 -12.07
CA HIS A 107 15.96 30.76 -12.90
C HIS A 107 14.67 30.47 -13.67
N THR A 108 14.75 30.51 -15.01
CA THR A 108 13.62 30.12 -15.85
C THR A 108 13.33 28.64 -15.65
N ILE A 109 12.26 28.32 -14.91
CA ILE A 109 11.72 26.96 -14.86
C ILE A 109 11.29 26.61 -16.29
N HIS A 110 11.99 25.68 -16.93
CA HIS A 110 11.57 25.13 -18.21
C HIS A 110 10.36 24.22 -17.98
N ILE A 111 9.17 24.76 -18.20
CA ILE A 111 7.92 23.99 -18.21
C ILE A 111 7.95 23.02 -19.40
N HIS A 112 8.48 21.81 -19.17
CA HIS A 112 8.25 20.69 -20.08
C HIS A 112 6.75 20.42 -20.16
N GLN A 113 6.19 20.29 -21.36
CA GLN A 113 4.73 20.16 -21.56
C GLN A 113 4.19 18.73 -21.31
N GLY A 114 4.75 18.05 -20.31
CA GLY A 114 4.37 16.72 -19.83
C GLY A 114 4.74 16.55 -18.36
N SER A 115 4.26 15.47 -17.73
CA SER A 115 4.59 15.16 -16.33
C SER A 115 6.10 15.04 -16.12
N PRO A 116 6.66 15.52 -14.99
CA PRO A 116 8.09 15.40 -14.73
C PRO A 116 8.49 13.93 -14.58
N ARG A 117 9.48 13.47 -15.35
CA ARG A 117 10.03 12.11 -15.26
C ARG A 117 10.75 11.92 -13.92
N VAL A 118 10.72 10.70 -13.40
CA VAL A 118 11.41 10.33 -12.16
C VAL A 118 12.62 9.47 -12.51
N ALA A 119 13.80 9.91 -12.07
CA ALA A 119 15.06 9.21 -12.23
C ALA A 119 15.33 8.29 -11.02
N ILE A 120 15.82 7.08 -11.28
CA ILE A 120 16.36 6.17 -10.27
C ILE A 120 17.86 6.45 -10.17
N ILE A 121 18.30 7.09 -9.08
CA ILE A 121 19.70 7.51 -8.89
C ILE A 121 20.58 6.35 -8.41
N SER A 122 20.01 5.49 -7.57
CA SER A 122 20.73 4.41 -6.89
C SER A 122 19.74 3.35 -6.41
N ALA A 123 20.24 2.14 -6.21
CA ALA A 123 19.54 1.08 -5.49
C ALA A 123 20.54 0.33 -4.60
N SER A 124 20.16 0.05 -3.36
CA SER A 124 20.80 -0.96 -2.52
C SER A 124 19.87 -2.17 -2.40
N CYS A 125 20.46 -3.36 -2.25
CA CYS A 125 19.72 -4.58 -1.97
C CYS A 125 20.50 -5.53 -1.06
N ARG A 126 19.75 -6.42 -0.41
CA ARG A 126 20.24 -7.65 0.24
C ARG A 126 19.35 -8.79 -0.26
N LEU A 127 19.94 -9.74 -0.99
CA LEU A 127 19.22 -10.83 -1.66
C LEU A 127 19.97 -12.18 -1.48
N PRO A 128 19.32 -13.33 -1.71
CA PRO A 128 19.93 -14.64 -1.47
C PRO A 128 21.21 -14.91 -2.28
N GLY A 129 22.07 -15.75 -1.70
CA GLY A 129 23.30 -16.24 -2.35
C GLY A 129 24.51 -15.29 -2.27
N GLY A 130 24.54 -14.43 -1.25
CA GLY A 130 25.64 -13.49 -0.97
C GLY A 130 25.54 -12.17 -1.72
N VAL A 131 24.33 -11.70 -2.05
CA VAL A 131 24.12 -10.46 -2.82
C VAL A 131 23.94 -9.26 -1.89
N GLU A 132 24.93 -8.37 -1.88
CA GLU A 132 24.84 -7.05 -1.21
C GLU A 132 24.78 -5.87 -2.17
N THR A 133 25.00 -6.09 -3.47
CA THR A 133 24.99 -5.03 -4.49
C THR A 133 24.32 -5.48 -5.79
N LEU A 134 23.94 -4.53 -6.65
CA LEU A 134 23.50 -4.84 -8.02
C LEU A 134 24.62 -5.52 -8.84
N GLY A 135 25.89 -5.20 -8.57
CA GLY A 135 27.06 -5.83 -9.18
C GLY A 135 27.17 -7.32 -8.84
N ASP A 136 26.92 -7.68 -7.58
CA ASP A 136 26.84 -9.07 -7.10
C ASP A 136 25.65 -9.81 -7.73
N LEU A 137 24.46 -9.18 -7.73
CA LEU A 137 23.26 -9.75 -8.35
C LEU A 137 23.50 -10.08 -9.83
N TRP A 138 24.14 -9.18 -10.57
CA TRP A 138 24.47 -9.40 -11.97
C TRP A 138 25.52 -10.51 -12.16
N SER A 139 26.66 -10.38 -11.46
CA SER A 139 27.88 -11.14 -11.78
C SER A 139 27.89 -12.53 -11.14
N ASN A 140 27.30 -12.67 -9.94
CA ASN A 140 27.37 -13.89 -9.14
C ASN A 140 26.09 -14.74 -9.28
N ILE A 141 24.94 -14.12 -9.60
CA ILE A 141 23.64 -14.79 -9.72
C ILE A 141 23.13 -14.83 -11.17
N LEU A 142 22.79 -13.67 -11.74
CA LEU A 142 22.01 -13.59 -12.98
C LEU A 142 22.79 -14.05 -14.23
N LEU A 143 23.96 -13.47 -14.50
CA LEU A 143 24.77 -13.78 -15.68
C LEU A 143 25.24 -15.25 -15.74
N PRO A 144 25.70 -15.89 -14.65
CA PRO A 144 26.02 -17.32 -14.67
C PRO A 144 24.79 -18.24 -14.61
N GLY A 145 23.58 -17.71 -14.37
CA GLY A 145 22.37 -18.51 -14.19
C GLY A 145 22.38 -19.35 -12.91
N ARG A 146 22.92 -18.81 -11.82
CA ARG A 146 23.01 -19.51 -10.53
C ARG A 146 21.64 -19.56 -9.84
N ASP A 147 21.41 -20.70 -9.20
CA ASP A 147 20.34 -20.97 -8.23
C ASP A 147 20.86 -20.57 -6.84
N ALA A 148 20.11 -19.70 -6.16
CA ALA A 148 20.45 -19.15 -4.84
C ALA A 148 19.60 -19.72 -3.70
N ILE A 149 18.77 -20.73 -4.00
CA ILE A 149 17.95 -21.42 -2.99
C ILE A 149 18.81 -22.40 -2.19
N THR A 150 18.69 -22.34 -0.88
CA THR A 150 19.48 -23.11 0.10
C THR A 150 18.57 -23.79 1.12
N PRO A 151 19.06 -24.78 1.90
CA PRO A 151 18.32 -25.31 3.04
C PRO A 151 18.00 -24.22 4.07
N ILE A 152 16.86 -24.36 4.76
CA ILE A 152 16.47 -23.46 5.86
C ILE A 152 17.60 -23.37 6.90
N PRO A 153 18.13 -22.17 7.21
CA PRO A 153 19.19 -22.01 8.21
C PRO A 153 18.70 -22.40 9.61
N PRO A 154 19.49 -23.12 10.41
CA PRO A 154 19.16 -23.42 11.81
C PRO A 154 18.98 -22.20 12.72
N SER A 155 19.42 -21.00 12.30
CA SER A 155 19.10 -19.75 13.00
C SER A 155 17.71 -19.17 12.67
N ARG A 156 16.96 -19.77 11.74
CA ARG A 156 15.52 -19.55 11.59
C ARG A 156 14.76 -20.58 12.43
N TRP A 157 14.77 -21.86 12.03
CA TRP A 157 14.25 -22.98 12.84
C TRP A 157 14.87 -24.32 12.40
N ASP A 158 14.69 -25.37 13.20
CA ASP A 158 15.00 -26.74 12.78
C ASP A 158 13.88 -27.26 11.86
N ALA A 159 14.18 -27.33 10.57
CA ALA A 159 13.23 -27.76 9.55
C ALA A 159 12.89 -29.26 9.60
N ASP A 160 13.73 -30.10 10.20
CA ASP A 160 13.49 -31.54 10.29
C ASP A 160 12.45 -31.89 11.37
N MET A 161 12.22 -31.00 12.35
CA MET A 161 11.14 -31.15 13.34
C MET A 161 9.73 -31.05 12.76
N LEU A 162 9.58 -30.44 11.57
CA LEU A 162 8.28 -30.21 10.91
C LEU A 162 8.14 -30.95 9.58
N TYR A 163 9.15 -31.73 9.16
CA TYR A 163 9.22 -32.25 7.80
C TYR A 163 8.36 -33.51 7.58
N ASP A 164 7.39 -33.42 6.68
CA ASP A 164 6.67 -34.56 6.12
C ASP A 164 6.65 -34.47 4.58
N PRO A 165 7.20 -35.44 3.83
CA PRO A 165 7.25 -35.41 2.37
C PRO A 165 5.90 -35.62 1.67
N GLU A 166 4.94 -36.30 2.33
CA GLU A 166 3.56 -36.42 1.85
C GLU A 166 2.81 -35.11 2.13
N GLY A 167 3.06 -34.53 3.31
CA GLY A 167 2.47 -33.30 3.81
C GLY A 167 1.18 -33.53 4.61
N GLY A 168 0.82 -32.55 5.43
CA GLY A 168 -0.32 -32.61 6.33
C GLY A 168 -0.36 -31.42 7.28
N GLU A 169 -1.44 -31.31 8.05
CA GLU A 169 -1.66 -30.20 8.99
C GLU A 169 -0.49 -30.07 9.99
N GLY A 170 0.10 -28.87 10.05
CA GLY A 170 1.23 -28.56 10.94
C GLY A 170 2.62 -28.90 10.37
N THR A 171 2.72 -29.43 9.16
CA THR A 171 3.99 -29.90 8.56
C THR A 171 4.50 -29.01 7.42
N ILE A 172 5.75 -29.21 7.02
CA ILE A 172 6.33 -28.67 5.78
C ILE A 172 6.82 -29.82 4.89
N TYR A 173 6.47 -29.81 3.60
CA TYR A 173 7.00 -30.77 2.61
C TYR A 173 8.25 -30.27 1.88
N VAL A 174 8.74 -29.08 2.22
CA VAL A 174 9.92 -28.44 1.63
C VAL A 174 10.81 -27.86 2.73
N ARG A 175 12.13 -28.04 2.59
CA ARG A 175 13.16 -27.64 3.59
C ARG A 175 14.14 -26.61 3.05
N GLU A 176 13.76 -25.88 2.01
CA GLU A 176 14.60 -24.95 1.27
C GLU A 176 13.90 -23.59 1.08
N GLY A 177 14.69 -22.54 0.81
CA GLY A 177 14.22 -21.19 0.51
C GLY A 177 15.37 -20.27 0.09
N GLY A 178 15.04 -19.05 -0.32
CA GLY A 178 16.04 -18.00 -0.52
C GLY A 178 16.30 -17.26 0.78
N PHE A 179 17.53 -17.24 1.28
CA PHE A 179 17.87 -16.61 2.57
C PHE A 179 18.99 -15.57 2.43
N ILE A 180 18.84 -14.46 3.17
CA ILE A 180 19.87 -13.45 3.39
C ILE A 180 20.85 -13.96 4.44
N GLU A 181 22.12 -13.98 4.07
CA GLU A 181 23.26 -14.31 4.92
C GLU A 181 23.48 -13.19 5.96
N GLU A 182 23.89 -13.55 7.18
CA GLU A 182 24.13 -12.62 8.29
C GLU A 182 22.97 -11.64 8.64
N ALA A 183 21.71 -12.03 8.39
CA ALA A 183 20.53 -11.21 8.73
C ALA A 183 20.40 -10.87 10.24
N GLU A 184 21.11 -11.61 11.11
CA GLU A 184 21.24 -11.34 12.55
C GLU A 184 22.22 -10.18 12.87
N ALA A 185 22.93 -9.62 11.87
CA ALA A 185 24.02 -8.67 12.05
C ALA A 185 23.65 -7.22 11.63
N PHE A 186 23.98 -6.24 12.48
CA PHE A 186 23.62 -4.83 12.27
C PHE A 186 24.65 -3.87 12.89
N ASP A 187 25.01 -2.77 12.21
CA ASP A 187 25.82 -1.69 12.81
C ASP A 187 24.93 -0.67 13.54
N ASN A 188 24.36 -1.11 14.67
CA ASN A 188 23.49 -0.28 15.50
C ASN A 188 24.16 1.01 15.99
N ARG A 189 25.49 0.98 16.18
CA ARG A 189 26.26 2.09 16.73
C ARG A 189 26.50 3.21 15.72
N PHE A 190 26.49 2.90 14.41
CA PHE A 190 26.44 3.92 13.37
C PHE A 190 25.13 4.73 13.41
N PHE A 191 24.01 4.08 13.71
CA PHE A 191 22.68 4.72 13.80
C PHE A 191 22.35 5.28 15.21
N GLU A 192 23.34 5.32 16.11
CA GLU A 192 23.21 5.72 17.54
C GLU A 192 22.21 4.88 18.37
N ILE A 193 21.81 3.70 17.88
CA ILE A 193 20.85 2.81 18.53
C ILE A 193 21.56 1.97 19.61
N PRO A 194 21.09 1.94 20.87
CA PRO A 194 21.67 1.12 21.93
C PRO A 194 21.64 -0.38 21.65
N ASP A 195 22.66 -1.11 22.10
CA ASP A 195 22.77 -2.57 21.89
C ASP A 195 21.54 -3.36 22.41
N HIS A 196 20.83 -2.86 23.42
CA HIS A 196 19.62 -3.52 23.96
C HIS A 196 18.34 -3.27 23.14
N GLU A 197 18.26 -2.13 22.44
CA GLU A 197 17.15 -1.82 21.51
C GLU A 197 17.35 -2.59 20.21
N ALA A 198 18.57 -2.58 19.68
CA ALA A 198 18.91 -3.29 18.43
C ALA A 198 18.70 -4.81 18.51
N ALA A 199 18.72 -5.39 19.72
CA ALA A 199 18.36 -6.78 19.97
C ALA A 199 16.86 -7.07 19.80
N GLN A 200 15.98 -6.12 20.11
CA GLN A 200 14.52 -6.25 20.09
C GLN A 200 13.88 -5.77 18.77
N MET A 201 14.50 -4.80 18.08
CA MET A 201 14.07 -4.33 16.76
C MET A 201 13.88 -5.46 15.76
N ASP A 202 12.80 -5.41 14.96
CA ASP A 202 12.63 -6.29 13.79
C ASP A 202 13.90 -6.25 12.89
N PRO A 203 14.53 -7.40 12.59
CA PRO A 203 15.63 -7.50 11.63
C PRO A 203 15.37 -6.84 10.28
N GLN A 204 14.12 -6.75 9.83
CA GLN A 204 13.75 -5.96 8.65
C GLN A 204 14.11 -4.48 8.80
N GLN A 205 13.85 -3.86 9.96
CA GLN A 205 14.21 -2.46 10.23
C GLN A 205 15.73 -2.27 10.21
N ARG A 206 16.48 -3.25 10.75
CA ARG A 206 17.95 -3.24 10.79
C ARG A 206 18.55 -3.21 9.37
N LEU A 207 18.11 -4.14 8.51
CA LEU A 207 18.57 -4.23 7.12
C LEU A 207 18.08 -3.05 6.26
N LEU A 208 16.86 -2.55 6.50
CA LEU A 208 16.33 -1.37 5.81
C LEU A 208 17.12 -0.10 6.13
N LEU A 209 17.59 0.09 7.36
CA LEU A 209 18.42 1.25 7.72
C LEU A 209 19.75 1.27 6.95
N GLU A 210 20.45 0.13 6.87
CA GLU A 210 21.68 0.00 6.08
C GLU A 210 21.42 0.25 4.58
N ALA A 211 20.41 -0.43 4.02
CA ALA A 211 20.08 -0.33 2.59
C ALA A 211 19.58 1.07 2.20
N ALA A 212 18.78 1.72 3.05
CA ALA A 212 18.32 3.09 2.80
C ALA A 212 19.46 4.12 2.90
N PHE A 213 20.44 3.90 3.79
CA PHE A 213 21.61 4.78 3.89
C PHE A 213 22.48 4.67 2.63
N GLU A 214 22.76 3.45 2.18
CA GLU A 214 23.46 3.18 0.91
C GLU A 214 22.72 3.77 -0.29
N ALA A 215 21.40 3.55 -0.38
CA ALA A 215 20.59 4.11 -1.46
C ALA A 215 20.62 5.65 -1.46
N ARG A 216 20.56 6.31 -0.30
CA ARG A 216 20.62 7.78 -0.17
C ARG A 216 22.03 8.35 -0.39
N ALA A 217 23.09 7.55 -0.31
CA ALA A 217 24.48 8.02 -0.29
C ALA A 217 24.88 8.97 -1.45
N PRO A 218 24.40 8.80 -2.70
CA PRO A 218 24.65 9.77 -3.77
C PRO A 218 24.07 11.17 -3.53
N LEU A 219 22.89 11.28 -2.91
CA LEU A 219 22.26 12.57 -2.58
C LEU A 219 22.99 13.27 -1.41
N MET A 220 23.51 12.49 -0.46
CA MET A 220 24.29 13.02 0.66
C MET A 220 25.67 13.56 0.25
N LYS A 221 26.14 13.23 -0.96
CA LYS A 221 27.35 13.79 -1.60
C LYS A 221 27.04 15.10 -2.36
N GLY A 222 25.77 15.50 -2.48
CA GLY A 222 25.30 16.71 -3.18
C GLY A 222 25.56 18.04 -2.45
N ARG A 223 25.28 19.16 -3.12
CA ARG A 223 25.50 20.53 -2.57
C ARG A 223 24.43 20.98 -1.56
N LYS A 224 23.30 20.28 -1.53
CA LYS A 224 22.18 20.41 -0.59
C LYS A 224 21.68 19.00 -0.30
N GLY A 225 21.21 18.73 0.92
CA GLY A 225 20.40 17.56 1.21
C GLY A 225 18.92 17.97 1.32
N PRO A 226 18.01 17.50 0.46
CA PRO A 226 16.59 17.82 0.57
C PRO A 226 15.95 16.97 1.69
N THR A 227 15.99 17.44 2.94
CA THR A 227 15.44 16.72 4.09
C THR A 227 13.92 16.83 4.16
N ASP A 228 13.38 18.01 3.87
CA ASP A 228 11.97 18.35 3.82
C ASP A 228 11.25 17.83 2.56
N GLU A 229 11.93 17.85 1.41
CA GLU A 229 11.37 17.37 0.14
C GLU A 229 11.58 15.85 -0.13
N THR A 230 12.06 15.07 0.86
CA THR A 230 12.26 13.62 0.77
C THR A 230 11.23 12.82 1.59
N GLY A 231 10.46 11.96 0.92
CA GLY A 231 9.61 10.95 1.58
C GLY A 231 10.22 9.54 1.64
N VAL A 232 9.56 8.63 2.34
CA VAL A 232 9.95 7.22 2.52
C VAL A 232 8.73 6.32 2.32
N PHE A 233 8.84 5.32 1.43
CA PHE A 233 7.73 4.41 1.10
C PHE A 233 8.25 2.96 1.09
N ILE A 234 7.86 2.16 2.09
CA ILE A 234 8.34 0.78 2.25
C ILE A 234 7.22 -0.22 2.02
N GLY A 235 7.41 -1.14 1.07
CA GLY A 235 6.54 -2.29 0.87
C GLY A 235 6.90 -3.46 1.79
N CYS A 236 5.98 -3.92 2.62
CA CYS A 236 6.16 -5.13 3.43
C CYS A 236 4.87 -5.96 3.39
N SER A 237 4.97 -7.28 3.59
CA SER A 237 3.81 -8.18 3.66
C SER A 237 3.99 -9.31 4.68
N CYS A 238 4.89 -9.14 5.65
CA CYS A 238 5.20 -10.17 6.63
C CYS A 238 5.41 -9.60 8.03
N ALA A 239 4.87 -10.30 9.01
CA ALA A 239 4.93 -9.96 10.43
C ALA A 239 5.63 -11.07 11.23
N ASP A 240 6.57 -11.81 10.62
CA ASP A 240 7.25 -12.96 11.24
C ASP A 240 7.87 -12.60 12.61
N TRP A 241 8.41 -11.39 12.76
CA TRP A 241 8.95 -10.92 14.04
C TRP A 241 7.85 -10.73 15.12
N PHE A 242 6.69 -10.19 14.74
CA PHE A 242 5.52 -10.15 15.62
C PHE A 242 5.01 -11.57 15.96
N LEU A 243 5.03 -12.52 15.01
CA LEU A 243 4.68 -13.93 15.27
C LEU A 243 5.63 -14.58 16.30
N VAL A 244 6.93 -14.27 16.27
CA VAL A 244 7.88 -14.74 17.28
C VAL A 244 7.56 -14.13 18.65
N HIS A 245 7.43 -12.81 18.74
CA HIS A 245 7.13 -12.14 20.02
C HIS A 245 5.73 -12.45 20.57
N ALA A 246 4.75 -12.78 19.73
CA ALA A 246 3.40 -13.16 20.14
C ALA A 246 3.33 -14.45 20.97
N LYS A 247 4.32 -15.34 20.82
CA LYS A 247 4.46 -16.61 21.56
C LYS A 247 5.06 -16.43 22.96
N LEU A 248 5.69 -15.29 23.24
CA LEU A 248 6.19 -14.94 24.58
C LEU A 248 5.01 -14.71 25.53
N THR A 249 5.23 -14.89 26.84
CA THR A 249 4.17 -14.54 27.80
C THR A 249 4.01 -13.02 27.87
N THR A 250 2.83 -12.56 28.31
CA THR A 250 2.58 -11.14 28.63
C THR A 250 3.51 -10.57 29.69
N ARG A 251 4.27 -11.41 30.42
CA ARG A 251 5.29 -11.00 31.39
C ARG A 251 6.72 -10.95 30.85
N ASP A 252 6.96 -11.50 29.66
CA ASP A 252 8.26 -11.48 28.96
C ASP A 252 8.21 -10.55 27.73
N THR A 253 7.13 -9.78 27.55
CA THR A 253 6.95 -8.85 26.44
C THR A 253 7.89 -7.63 26.59
N PRO A 254 8.63 -7.21 25.54
CA PRO A 254 9.54 -6.08 25.62
C PRO A 254 8.83 -4.74 25.90
N SER A 255 9.44 -3.89 26.72
CA SER A 255 8.89 -2.57 27.09
C SER A 255 8.79 -1.58 25.92
N CYS A 256 9.43 -1.86 24.78
CA CYS A 256 9.41 -1.06 23.56
C CYS A 256 8.63 -1.69 22.39
N PHE A 257 7.77 -2.68 22.66
CA PHE A 257 6.89 -3.40 21.70
C PHE A 257 6.35 -2.53 20.54
N ILE A 258 5.90 -1.31 20.85
CA ILE A 258 5.35 -0.34 19.87
C ILE A 258 6.40 0.11 18.84
N VAL A 259 7.64 0.42 19.26
CA VAL A 259 8.71 0.90 18.36
C VAL A 259 9.57 -0.22 17.77
N ASP A 260 9.50 -1.42 18.35
CA ASP A 260 10.30 -2.57 17.93
C ASP A 260 9.58 -3.46 16.89
N LEU A 261 8.25 -3.60 16.98
CA LEU A 261 7.48 -4.58 16.19
C LEU A 261 6.50 -3.97 15.17
N GLN A 262 6.10 -2.70 15.29
CA GLN A 262 5.09 -2.14 14.39
C GLN A 262 5.63 -1.91 12.97
N HIS A 263 4.90 -2.41 11.96
CA HIS A 263 5.27 -2.23 10.54
C HIS A 263 5.50 -0.77 10.15
N ALA A 264 4.77 0.20 10.74
CA ALA A 264 4.99 1.63 10.51
C ALA A 264 6.43 2.10 10.79
N MET A 265 7.15 1.42 11.68
CA MET A 265 8.55 1.70 12.01
C MET A 265 9.52 1.35 10.88
N LEU A 266 9.14 0.46 9.95
CA LEU A 266 9.95 0.13 8.76
C LEU A 266 10.22 1.38 7.90
N ALA A 267 9.25 2.29 7.76
CA ALA A 267 9.45 3.59 7.14
C ALA A 267 9.84 4.69 8.15
N ASN A 268 9.15 4.79 9.29
CA ASN A 268 9.34 5.89 10.24
C ASN A 268 10.74 5.92 10.86
N ARG A 269 11.37 4.77 11.10
CA ARG A 269 12.72 4.70 11.68
C ARG A 269 13.78 5.18 10.67
N ILE A 270 13.59 4.94 9.36
CA ILE A 270 14.42 5.52 8.30
C ILE A 270 14.29 7.05 8.32
N SER A 271 13.06 7.58 8.32
CA SER A 271 12.81 9.02 8.40
C SER A 271 13.45 9.67 9.62
N TYR A 272 13.34 9.03 10.79
CA TYR A 272 13.94 9.49 12.03
C TYR A 272 15.48 9.50 11.98
N CYS A 273 16.12 8.34 11.71
CA CYS A 273 17.57 8.20 11.70
C CYS A 273 18.28 9.01 10.58
N MET A 274 17.54 9.50 9.57
CA MET A 274 18.09 10.23 8.43
C MET A 274 17.63 11.70 8.34
N ASN A 275 16.82 12.16 9.31
CA ASN A 275 16.11 13.44 9.32
C ASN A 275 15.41 13.72 7.97
N LEU A 276 14.36 12.95 7.68
CA LEU A 276 13.50 13.10 6.49
C LEU A 276 12.10 13.50 6.96
N GLU A 277 11.61 14.64 6.48
CA GLU A 277 10.39 15.30 6.99
C GLU A 277 9.21 15.17 6.01
N GLY A 278 9.45 14.62 4.81
CA GLY A 278 8.40 14.25 3.86
C GLY A 278 7.61 13.01 4.29
N ALA A 279 6.56 12.68 3.52
CA ALA A 279 5.65 11.58 3.84
C ALA A 279 6.39 10.24 4.06
N SER A 280 6.18 9.62 5.22
CA SER A 280 6.74 8.32 5.59
C SER A 280 5.61 7.29 5.73
N MET A 281 5.65 6.22 4.94
CA MET A 281 4.55 5.25 4.82
C MET A 281 5.08 3.83 4.64
N THR A 282 4.46 2.88 5.36
CA THR A 282 4.63 1.44 5.09
C THR A 282 3.34 0.92 4.45
N ILE A 283 3.47 0.11 3.41
CA ILE A 283 2.38 -0.31 2.52
C ILE A 283 2.39 -1.84 2.43
N ASP A 284 1.22 -2.44 2.65
CA ASP A 284 0.98 -3.87 2.43
C ASP A 284 -0.08 -4.08 1.33
N THR A 285 0.31 -4.77 0.27
CA THR A 285 -0.53 -5.30 -0.80
C THR A 285 -0.11 -6.73 -1.16
N ALA A 286 0.30 -7.50 -0.15
CA ALA A 286 0.86 -8.84 -0.30
C ALA A 286 2.05 -8.89 -1.28
N THR A 287 2.04 -9.82 -2.23
CA THR A 287 3.14 -10.07 -3.20
C THR A 287 3.40 -8.92 -4.20
N SER A 288 2.68 -7.80 -4.11
CA SER A 288 2.94 -6.57 -4.85
C SER A 288 3.42 -5.38 -3.99
N SER A 289 3.55 -5.51 -2.66
CA SER A 289 3.84 -4.38 -1.75
C SER A 289 4.99 -3.47 -2.23
N GLY A 290 6.12 -4.05 -2.64
CA GLY A 290 7.28 -3.28 -3.12
C GLY A 290 7.07 -2.51 -4.43
N ILE A 291 6.28 -3.03 -5.38
CA ILE A 291 5.98 -2.30 -6.63
C ILE A 291 4.89 -1.23 -6.42
N VAL A 292 3.97 -1.46 -5.49
CA VAL A 292 2.97 -0.46 -5.08
C VAL A 292 3.62 0.68 -4.28
N ALA A 293 4.52 0.37 -3.33
CA ALA A 293 5.29 1.38 -2.61
C ALA A 293 6.15 2.25 -3.55
N PHE A 294 6.81 1.63 -4.54
CA PHE A 294 7.51 2.33 -5.61
C PHE A 294 6.58 3.24 -6.43
N SER A 295 5.43 2.74 -6.86
CA SER A 295 4.45 3.50 -7.65
C SER A 295 3.85 4.69 -6.88
N THR A 296 3.63 4.52 -5.57
CA THR A 296 3.17 5.60 -4.66
C THR A 296 4.25 6.67 -4.48
N ALA A 297 5.51 6.29 -4.30
CA ALA A 297 6.63 7.21 -4.22
C ALA A 297 6.78 8.04 -5.51
N VAL A 298 6.75 7.38 -6.67
CA VAL A 298 6.76 8.04 -7.99
C VAL A 298 5.57 9.00 -8.11
N SER A 299 4.37 8.59 -7.71
CA SER A 299 3.16 9.45 -7.72
C SER A 299 3.31 10.73 -6.87
N HIS A 300 4.02 10.66 -5.74
CA HIS A 300 4.26 11.83 -4.89
C HIS A 300 5.26 12.81 -5.52
N ILE A 301 6.24 12.31 -6.28
CA ILE A 301 7.16 13.16 -7.05
C ILE A 301 6.45 13.76 -8.28
N GLU A 302 5.72 12.95 -9.04
CA GLU A 302 4.94 13.38 -10.22
C GLU A 302 3.88 14.46 -9.89
N SER A 303 3.26 14.39 -8.71
CA SER A 303 2.26 15.35 -8.24
C SER A 303 2.86 16.61 -7.59
N GLY A 304 4.20 16.74 -7.54
CA GLY A 304 4.89 17.87 -6.93
C GLY A 304 4.61 18.00 -5.42
N ARG A 305 4.45 16.86 -4.72
CA ARG A 305 4.39 16.80 -3.24
C ARG A 305 5.78 16.59 -2.63
N LEU A 306 6.66 15.93 -3.39
CA LEU A 306 8.05 15.65 -3.04
C LEU A 306 8.93 15.97 -4.26
N VAL A 307 10.22 16.18 -4.03
CA VAL A 307 11.24 16.20 -5.11
C VAL A 307 12.03 14.89 -5.11
N CYS A 308 12.19 14.27 -3.94
CA CYS A 308 12.95 13.05 -3.70
C CYS A 308 12.09 12.02 -2.93
N ALA A 309 12.39 10.73 -3.10
CA ALA A 309 11.83 9.68 -2.24
C ALA A 309 12.78 8.49 -2.12
N LEU A 310 12.82 7.87 -0.94
CA LEU A 310 13.33 6.52 -0.75
C LEU A 310 12.16 5.54 -0.91
N ALA A 311 12.19 4.74 -1.97
CA ALA A 311 11.18 3.72 -2.25
C ALA A 311 11.78 2.34 -2.04
N GLY A 312 11.26 1.55 -1.12
CA GLY A 312 11.88 0.28 -0.74
C GLY A 312 10.89 -0.82 -0.40
N SER A 313 11.43 -1.96 0.02
CA SER A 313 10.67 -3.10 0.49
C SER A 313 11.52 -4.05 1.33
N SER A 314 10.87 -4.80 2.22
CA SER A 314 11.48 -5.86 3.02
C SER A 314 10.63 -7.12 3.06
N GLN A 315 11.31 -8.26 3.12
CA GLN A 315 10.77 -9.58 3.39
C GLN A 315 11.85 -10.40 4.11
N LEU A 316 11.52 -10.98 5.26
CA LEU A 316 12.35 -11.98 5.93
C LEU A 316 11.53 -13.25 6.22
N ILE A 317 12.21 -14.35 6.52
CA ILE A 317 11.62 -15.65 6.81
C ILE A 317 12.19 -16.09 8.15
N ILE A 318 11.52 -15.69 9.23
CA ILE A 318 12.02 -15.88 10.60
C ILE A 318 11.29 -17.05 11.25
N ALA A 319 9.99 -17.22 10.96
CA ALA A 319 9.14 -18.19 11.65
C ALA A 319 8.51 -19.22 10.68
N PRO A 320 8.30 -20.49 11.11
CA PRO A 320 7.79 -21.54 10.25
C PRO A 320 6.29 -21.44 9.94
N GLU A 321 5.48 -20.71 10.73
CA GLU A 321 4.02 -20.74 10.62
C GLU A 321 3.50 -20.38 9.22
N VAL A 322 4.07 -19.35 8.59
CA VAL A 322 3.71 -18.95 7.21
C VAL A 322 4.13 -20.02 6.19
N THR A 323 5.26 -20.70 6.41
CA THR A 323 5.73 -21.80 5.56
C THR A 323 4.81 -23.04 5.68
N VAL A 324 4.37 -23.37 6.91
CA VAL A 324 3.37 -24.42 7.17
C VAL A 324 2.03 -24.08 6.51
N ALA A 325 1.55 -22.84 6.64
CA ALA A 325 0.32 -22.40 6.00
C ALA A 325 0.37 -22.51 4.46
N LEU A 326 1.48 -22.10 3.84
CA LEU A 326 1.68 -22.21 2.39
C LEU A 326 1.88 -23.67 1.92
N CYS A 327 2.38 -24.57 2.77
CA CYS A 327 2.35 -26.01 2.55
C CYS A 327 0.92 -26.59 2.65
N ASN A 328 0.15 -26.23 3.67
CA ASN A 328 -1.25 -26.65 3.82
C ASN A 328 -2.11 -26.23 2.61
N LEU A 329 -1.86 -25.03 2.07
CA LEU A 329 -2.52 -24.50 0.86
C LEU A 329 -1.94 -25.07 -0.46
N GLY A 330 -0.90 -25.90 -0.41
CA GLY A 330 -0.26 -26.50 -1.58
C GLY A 330 0.41 -25.50 -2.54
N MET A 331 0.75 -24.29 -2.07
CA MET A 331 1.25 -23.19 -2.91
C MET A 331 2.76 -23.28 -3.21
N LEU A 332 3.51 -24.03 -2.38
CA LEU A 332 4.95 -24.20 -2.55
C LEU A 332 5.27 -25.38 -3.47
N SER A 333 6.30 -25.23 -4.31
CA SER A 333 6.84 -26.29 -5.17
C SER A 333 7.30 -27.48 -4.32
N ARG A 334 6.80 -28.69 -4.60
CA ARG A 334 7.31 -29.94 -4.00
C ARG A 334 8.74 -30.27 -4.47
N LYS A 335 9.28 -29.50 -5.42
CA LYS A 335 10.68 -29.51 -5.87
C LYS A 335 11.41 -28.21 -5.51
N GLY A 336 10.92 -27.44 -4.54
CA GLY A 336 11.61 -26.34 -3.88
C GLY A 336 12.13 -25.21 -4.78
N ARG A 337 11.63 -25.04 -6.02
CA ARG A 337 12.08 -23.99 -6.95
C ARG A 337 10.90 -23.47 -7.76
N CYS A 338 10.84 -22.16 -7.97
CA CYS A 338 9.99 -21.56 -8.99
C CYS A 338 10.46 -21.99 -10.40
N ARG A 339 9.54 -22.31 -11.32
CA ARG A 339 9.88 -22.70 -12.71
C ARG A 339 9.11 -21.86 -13.75
N PRO A 340 9.30 -20.52 -13.78
CA PRO A 340 8.38 -19.62 -14.45
C PRO A 340 8.08 -20.03 -15.89
N PHE A 341 6.79 -20.20 -16.20
CA PHE A 341 6.24 -20.56 -17.51
C PHE A 341 6.56 -21.97 -18.02
N ASP A 342 7.27 -22.80 -17.24
CA ASP A 342 7.61 -24.17 -17.65
C ASP A 342 6.43 -25.13 -17.43
N GLU A 343 6.35 -26.16 -18.28
CA GLU A 343 5.41 -27.27 -18.11
C GLU A 343 5.57 -28.02 -16.76
N ALA A 344 6.73 -27.92 -16.11
CA ALA A 344 6.97 -28.45 -14.76
C ALA A 344 6.65 -27.47 -13.61
N SER A 345 5.96 -26.35 -13.86
CA SER A 345 5.44 -25.46 -12.81
C SER A 345 4.57 -26.23 -11.81
N ASP A 346 4.94 -26.17 -10.52
CA ASP A 346 4.27 -26.89 -9.43
C ASP A 346 4.11 -26.04 -8.14
N GLY A 347 4.36 -24.74 -8.22
CA GLY A 347 4.35 -23.81 -7.08
C GLY A 347 5.57 -22.88 -7.07
N PHE A 348 5.60 -21.97 -6.11
CA PHE A 348 6.77 -21.10 -5.88
C PHE A 348 7.66 -21.64 -4.74
N ILE A 349 8.76 -20.96 -4.42
CA ILE A 349 9.48 -21.19 -3.15
C ILE A 349 9.70 -19.84 -2.45
N ARG A 350 9.53 -19.80 -1.12
CA ARG A 350 9.68 -18.57 -0.34
C ARG A 350 11.12 -18.04 -0.44
N SER A 351 11.26 -16.72 -0.41
CA SER A 351 12.56 -16.05 -0.30
C SER A 351 12.46 -14.82 0.59
N GLU A 352 13.57 -14.52 1.25
CA GLU A 352 13.87 -13.22 1.84
C GLU A 352 14.28 -12.21 0.75
N GLY A 353 14.28 -10.92 1.08
CA GLY A 353 14.75 -9.86 0.21
C GLY A 353 14.55 -8.47 0.83
N VAL A 354 15.56 -7.61 0.74
CA VAL A 354 15.47 -6.18 1.09
C VAL A 354 16.00 -5.35 -0.07
N VAL A 355 15.27 -4.31 -0.46
CA VAL A 355 15.61 -3.43 -1.60
C VAL A 355 15.21 -2.00 -1.27
N VAL A 356 16.08 -1.01 -1.54
CA VAL A 356 15.74 0.41 -1.46
C VAL A 356 16.30 1.17 -2.66
N PHE A 357 15.44 1.95 -3.32
CA PHE A 357 15.73 2.85 -4.43
C PHE A 357 15.75 4.30 -3.97
N SER A 358 16.69 5.09 -4.48
CA SER A 358 16.65 6.55 -4.38
C SER A 358 16.05 7.13 -5.66
N LEU A 359 14.89 7.76 -5.50
CA LEU A 359 14.12 8.39 -6.57
C LEU A 359 14.25 9.91 -6.50
N LEU A 360 14.44 10.55 -7.65
CA LEU A 360 14.57 12.00 -7.75
C LEU A 360 13.87 12.50 -9.02
N ARG A 361 13.26 13.69 -8.94
CA ARG A 361 12.69 14.37 -10.12
C ARG A 361 13.81 14.72 -11.12
N GLU A 362 13.63 14.40 -12.40
CA GLU A 362 14.71 14.49 -13.40
C GLU A 362 15.36 15.89 -13.50
N ASP A 363 14.55 16.94 -13.40
CA ASP A 363 14.99 18.34 -13.46
C ASP A 363 15.88 18.76 -12.27
N TYR A 364 15.82 18.04 -11.15
CA TYR A 364 16.62 18.29 -9.95
C TYR A 364 17.89 17.43 -9.85
N VAL A 365 18.13 16.50 -10.77
CA VAL A 365 19.32 15.62 -10.76
C VAL A 365 20.61 16.42 -10.73
N ALA A 366 20.70 17.50 -11.53
CA ALA A 366 21.89 18.36 -11.58
C ALA A 366 22.06 19.31 -10.38
N GLU A 367 21.08 19.39 -9.46
CA GLU A 367 21.20 20.16 -8.21
C GLU A 367 21.64 19.28 -7.03
N TYR A 368 21.05 18.10 -6.90
CA TYR A 368 21.26 17.22 -5.74
C TYR A 368 22.25 16.07 -5.96
N VAL A 369 22.66 15.77 -7.20
CA VAL A 369 23.60 14.68 -7.52
C VAL A 369 24.86 15.24 -8.20
N ASP A 370 26.04 14.76 -7.83
CA ASP A 370 27.26 14.99 -8.61
C ASP A 370 27.25 14.12 -9.87
N THR A 371 26.75 14.70 -10.97
CA THR A 371 26.63 14.05 -12.28
C THR A 371 27.97 13.79 -12.98
N SER A 372 29.10 14.19 -12.38
CA SER A 372 30.43 13.74 -12.83
C SER A 372 30.85 12.38 -12.25
N VAL A 373 30.15 11.91 -11.20
CA VAL A 373 30.44 10.64 -10.49
C VAL A 373 29.28 9.65 -10.58
N VAL A 374 28.03 10.13 -10.54
CA VAL A 374 26.81 9.30 -10.46
C VAL A 374 25.86 9.65 -11.60
N SER A 375 25.33 8.65 -12.31
CA SER A 375 24.35 8.85 -13.39
C SER A 375 23.06 8.08 -13.10
N PRO A 376 21.87 8.55 -13.51
CA PRO A 376 20.63 7.79 -13.38
C PRO A 376 20.72 6.38 -13.95
N LEU A 377 20.38 5.38 -13.14
CA LEU A 377 20.39 3.96 -13.50
C LEU A 377 19.27 3.63 -14.51
N ALA A 378 18.11 4.28 -14.34
CA ALA A 378 16.95 4.21 -15.23
C ALA A 378 16.00 5.40 -14.95
N TYR A 379 15.02 5.58 -15.83
CA TYR A 379 13.94 6.56 -15.69
C TYR A 379 12.59 5.86 -15.67
N VAL A 380 11.69 6.27 -14.79
CA VAL A 380 10.30 5.79 -14.79
C VAL A 380 9.54 6.53 -15.89
N ARG A 381 9.02 5.78 -16.86
CA ARG A 381 8.19 6.31 -17.95
C ARG A 381 6.72 6.34 -17.60
N GLY A 382 6.23 5.28 -16.95
CA GLY A 382 4.84 5.14 -16.55
C GLY A 382 4.67 4.02 -15.53
N HIS A 383 3.55 4.04 -14.82
CA HIS A 383 3.18 3.00 -13.86
C HIS A 383 1.66 2.96 -13.70
N ALA A 384 1.13 1.84 -13.24
CA ALA A 384 -0.25 1.72 -12.81
C ALA A 384 -0.37 0.67 -11.69
N VAL A 385 -1.32 0.92 -10.78
CA VAL A 385 -1.77 -0.04 -9.76
C VAL A 385 -3.28 -0.17 -9.91
N VAL A 386 -3.78 -1.40 -9.96
CA VAL A 386 -5.20 -1.72 -10.17
C VAL A 386 -5.62 -2.89 -9.29
N HIS A 387 -6.92 -3.01 -8.99
CA HIS A 387 -7.47 -4.21 -8.35
C HIS A 387 -8.03 -5.20 -9.37
N SER A 388 -8.00 -6.49 -9.05
CA SER A 388 -8.70 -7.55 -9.79
C SER A 388 -10.20 -7.28 -9.87
N GLY A 389 -10.79 -6.74 -8.81
CA GLY A 389 -12.24 -6.66 -8.61
C GLY A 389 -12.75 -7.95 -7.98
N ARG A 390 -13.97 -8.38 -8.32
CA ARG A 390 -14.40 -9.75 -8.05
C ARG A 390 -13.67 -10.72 -9.00
N ALA A 391 -13.14 -11.80 -8.45
CA ALA A 391 -12.47 -12.89 -9.17
C ALA A 391 -12.99 -14.24 -8.63
N PHE A 392 -12.61 -15.35 -9.26
CA PHE A 392 -13.10 -16.69 -8.88
C PHE A 392 -12.85 -17.03 -7.39
N SER A 393 -11.72 -16.59 -6.85
CA SER A 393 -11.44 -16.55 -5.40
C SER A 393 -10.55 -15.35 -5.08
N THR A 394 -10.44 -15.00 -3.80
CA THR A 394 -9.55 -13.94 -3.27
C THR A 394 -8.06 -14.16 -3.62
N THR A 395 -7.67 -15.39 -3.92
CA THR A 395 -6.30 -15.78 -4.30
C THR A 395 -6.11 -16.02 -5.80
N ALA A 396 -7.15 -15.87 -6.62
CA ALA A 396 -7.07 -16.14 -8.06
C ALA A 396 -6.46 -14.96 -8.87
N PRO A 397 -5.58 -15.24 -9.86
CA PRO A 397 -5.11 -14.24 -10.81
C PRO A 397 -6.25 -13.78 -11.74
N SER A 398 -6.03 -12.69 -12.49
CA SER A 398 -7.09 -12.06 -13.29
C SER A 398 -6.54 -11.41 -14.55
N GLU A 399 -6.67 -12.09 -15.69
CA GLU A 399 -6.19 -11.65 -17.02
C GLU A 399 -6.51 -10.17 -17.26
N GLY A 400 -7.80 -9.83 -17.11
CA GLY A 400 -8.29 -8.50 -17.43
C GLY A 400 -7.80 -7.42 -16.47
N ALA A 401 -7.25 -7.78 -15.31
CA ALA A 401 -6.65 -6.85 -14.35
C ALA A 401 -5.16 -6.68 -14.60
N GLU A 402 -4.45 -7.76 -14.87
CA GLU A 402 -3.03 -7.76 -15.27
C GLU A 402 -2.85 -7.00 -16.59
N ARG A 403 -3.77 -7.22 -17.54
CA ARG A 403 -3.91 -6.41 -18.77
C ARG A 403 -4.17 -4.94 -18.47
N ARG A 404 -5.11 -4.58 -17.58
CA ARG A 404 -5.36 -3.18 -17.17
C ARG A 404 -4.14 -2.51 -16.56
N ALA A 405 -3.34 -3.23 -15.77
CA ALA A 405 -2.11 -2.68 -15.19
C ALA A 405 -1.09 -2.32 -16.28
N MET A 406 -0.86 -3.23 -17.23
CA MET A 406 0.04 -3.00 -18.37
C MET A 406 -0.48 -1.88 -19.30
N GLU A 407 -1.76 -1.92 -19.71
CA GLU A 407 -2.39 -0.88 -20.54
C GLU A 407 -2.35 0.50 -19.87
N GLY A 408 -2.62 0.59 -18.56
CA GLY A 408 -2.57 1.82 -17.80
C GLY A 408 -1.14 2.40 -17.73
N ALA A 409 -0.15 1.55 -17.49
CA ALA A 409 1.25 1.96 -17.46
C ALA A 409 1.76 2.41 -18.85
N LEU A 410 1.40 1.70 -19.93
CA LEU A 410 1.69 2.08 -21.32
C LEU A 410 1.04 3.43 -21.69
N THR A 411 -0.25 3.60 -21.33
CA THR A 411 -1.01 4.84 -21.53
C THR A 411 -0.33 6.01 -20.82
N LYS A 412 0.10 5.81 -19.56
CA LYS A 412 0.80 6.82 -18.78
C LYS A 412 2.20 7.14 -19.33
N ALA A 413 2.91 6.14 -19.83
CA ALA A 413 4.20 6.29 -20.49
C ALA A 413 4.11 6.99 -21.86
N ASN A 414 2.92 7.00 -22.47
CA ASN A 414 2.65 7.46 -23.84
C ASN A 414 3.60 6.77 -24.85
N ILE A 415 3.58 5.44 -24.84
CA ILE A 415 4.31 4.56 -25.78
C ILE A 415 3.40 3.46 -26.33
N SER A 416 3.84 2.84 -27.42
CA SER A 416 3.18 1.68 -28.04
C SER A 416 3.64 0.37 -27.38
N PRO A 417 2.84 -0.73 -27.39
CA PRO A 417 3.29 -2.03 -26.88
C PRO A 417 4.58 -2.54 -27.55
N ASP A 418 4.81 -2.24 -28.84
CA ASP A 418 6.00 -2.69 -29.55
C ASP A 418 7.29 -1.95 -29.14
N ASP A 419 7.20 -0.75 -28.54
CA ASP A 419 8.37 -0.01 -28.03
C ASP A 419 9.12 -0.80 -26.93
N VAL A 420 8.39 -1.63 -26.18
CA VAL A 420 8.90 -2.43 -25.05
C VAL A 420 9.75 -3.61 -25.52
N ASP A 421 10.99 -3.69 -25.03
CA ASP A 421 11.98 -4.70 -25.37
C ASP A 421 11.93 -5.95 -24.47
N TYR A 422 11.60 -5.76 -23.18
CA TYR A 422 11.63 -6.83 -22.18
C TYR A 422 10.55 -6.67 -21.11
N ILE A 423 9.97 -7.79 -20.66
CA ILE A 423 9.15 -7.85 -19.44
C ILE A 423 9.84 -8.69 -18.37
N GLU A 424 10.13 -8.06 -17.22
CA GLU A 424 10.32 -8.75 -15.96
C GLU A 424 8.94 -9.11 -15.40
N ALA A 425 8.54 -10.35 -15.60
CA ALA A 425 7.22 -10.85 -15.30
C ALA A 425 7.08 -11.23 -13.81
N HIS A 426 5.83 -11.28 -13.32
CA HIS A 426 5.56 -11.77 -11.97
C HIS A 426 5.92 -13.25 -11.86
N GLY A 427 5.63 -14.07 -12.88
CA GLY A 427 6.20 -15.39 -13.19
C GLY A 427 6.68 -16.19 -11.98
N THR A 428 5.76 -16.86 -11.30
CA THR A 428 5.98 -17.47 -9.98
C THR A 428 6.33 -18.95 -10.04
N GLY A 429 6.11 -19.63 -11.17
CA GLY A 429 6.16 -21.09 -11.23
C GLY A 429 4.81 -21.73 -10.83
N THR A 430 3.72 -20.96 -10.79
CA THR A 430 2.38 -21.46 -10.51
C THR A 430 1.62 -21.68 -11.82
N ARG A 431 1.08 -22.88 -12.03
CA ARG A 431 0.47 -23.26 -13.32
C ARG A 431 -0.61 -22.29 -13.83
N MET A 432 -1.46 -21.79 -12.92
CA MET A 432 -2.53 -20.87 -13.27
C MET A 432 -2.01 -19.43 -13.44
N GLY A 433 -1.14 -18.96 -12.55
CA GLY A 433 -0.60 -17.60 -12.60
C GLY A 433 0.30 -17.38 -13.81
N ASP A 434 1.25 -18.30 -14.05
CA ASP A 434 2.13 -18.27 -15.23
C ASP A 434 1.32 -18.33 -16.55
N ALA A 435 0.19 -19.04 -16.57
CA ALA A 435 -0.67 -19.14 -17.74
C ALA A 435 -1.51 -17.86 -17.98
N VAL A 436 -2.12 -17.31 -16.92
CA VAL A 436 -2.90 -16.06 -17.00
C VAL A 436 -2.00 -14.88 -17.39
N GLU A 437 -0.80 -14.75 -16.80
CA GLU A 437 0.11 -13.65 -17.13
C GLU A 437 0.52 -13.68 -18.61
N VAL A 438 0.84 -14.86 -19.18
CA VAL A 438 1.20 -14.97 -20.60
C VAL A 438 0.00 -14.74 -21.53
N GLN A 439 -1.23 -15.07 -21.09
CA GLN A 439 -2.45 -14.69 -21.80
C GLN A 439 -2.66 -13.17 -21.81
N SER A 440 -2.45 -12.48 -20.68
CA SER A 440 -2.46 -11.01 -20.60
C SER A 440 -1.37 -10.37 -21.46
N LEU A 441 -0.16 -10.93 -21.49
CA LEU A 441 0.90 -10.47 -22.39
C LEU A 441 0.49 -10.62 -23.86
N ALA A 442 -0.15 -11.75 -24.24
CA ALA A 442 -0.70 -11.94 -25.58
C ALA A 442 -1.89 -10.99 -25.90
N ALA A 443 -2.61 -10.51 -24.89
CA ALA A 443 -3.68 -9.54 -25.06
C ALA A 443 -3.16 -8.09 -25.24
N VAL A 444 -2.14 -7.69 -24.47
CA VAL A 444 -1.54 -6.34 -24.54
C VAL A 444 -0.62 -6.17 -25.76
N PHE A 445 0.33 -7.08 -25.94
CA PHE A 445 1.41 -6.93 -26.93
C PHE A 445 1.05 -7.58 -28.29
N GLY A 446 0.17 -8.59 -28.27
CA GLY A 446 -0.40 -9.20 -29.47
C GLY A 446 0.64 -9.64 -30.51
N ASP A 447 0.49 -9.13 -31.73
CA ASP A 447 1.37 -9.44 -32.87
C ASP A 447 2.15 -8.17 -33.31
N SER A 448 2.34 -7.20 -32.41
CA SER A 448 2.89 -5.87 -32.73
C SER A 448 4.42 -5.82 -32.93
N HIS A 449 5.14 -6.73 -32.27
CA HIS A 449 6.60 -6.88 -32.41
C HIS A 449 7.02 -7.40 -33.80
N ASP A 450 8.33 -7.44 -34.04
CA ASP A 450 8.96 -7.86 -35.31
C ASP A 450 9.84 -9.12 -35.09
N PRO A 451 10.06 -10.01 -36.08
CA PRO A 451 10.97 -11.15 -35.93
C PRO A 451 12.40 -10.78 -35.48
N GLU A 452 12.90 -9.60 -35.86
CA GLU A 452 14.23 -9.11 -35.47
C GLU A 452 14.22 -8.41 -34.11
N ARG A 453 13.04 -8.03 -33.58
CA ARG A 453 12.84 -7.44 -32.23
C ARG A 453 11.66 -8.13 -31.51
N PRO A 454 11.80 -9.42 -31.13
CA PRO A 454 10.77 -10.12 -30.37
C PRO A 454 10.67 -9.56 -28.94
N LEU A 455 9.48 -9.64 -28.34
CA LEU A 455 9.28 -9.37 -26.92
C LEU A 455 10.01 -10.44 -26.10
N LEU A 456 11.03 -10.02 -25.35
CA LEU A 456 11.74 -10.90 -24.43
C LEU A 456 11.01 -10.91 -23.07
N VAL A 457 10.86 -12.08 -22.44
CA VAL A 457 10.18 -12.21 -21.15
C VAL A 457 10.97 -13.12 -20.22
N GLY A 458 10.96 -12.82 -18.92
CA GLY A 458 11.55 -13.70 -17.91
C GLY A 458 11.19 -13.28 -16.49
N SER A 459 11.64 -14.07 -15.50
CA SER A 459 11.41 -13.81 -14.07
C SER A 459 12.67 -14.12 -13.27
N ILE A 460 13.00 -13.27 -12.30
CA ILE A 460 14.08 -13.43 -11.33
C ILE A 460 13.81 -14.59 -10.35
N LYS A 461 12.55 -15.00 -10.20
CA LYS A 461 12.13 -15.95 -9.16
C LYS A 461 12.68 -17.36 -9.40
N GLY A 462 13.07 -17.69 -10.63
CA GLY A 462 13.83 -18.92 -10.92
C GLY A 462 15.25 -18.92 -10.35
N ASN A 463 15.87 -17.75 -10.11
CA ASN A 463 17.21 -17.65 -9.54
C ASN A 463 17.21 -17.55 -8.01
N ILE A 464 16.32 -16.74 -7.43
CA ILE A 464 16.35 -16.40 -5.99
C ILE A 464 15.11 -16.84 -5.21
N GLY A 465 14.08 -17.38 -5.87
CA GLY A 465 12.78 -17.65 -5.26
C GLY A 465 11.85 -16.43 -5.26
N HIS A 466 10.73 -16.55 -4.57
CA HIS A 466 9.72 -15.50 -4.46
C HIS A 466 9.96 -14.68 -3.20
N CYS A 467 10.52 -13.47 -3.35
CA CYS A 467 10.79 -12.53 -2.25
C CYS A 467 9.53 -11.88 -1.64
N GLU A 468 8.40 -12.60 -1.64
CA GLU A 468 7.05 -12.19 -1.22
C GLU A 468 6.79 -10.68 -1.43
N GLY A 469 6.65 -9.86 -0.39
CA GLY A 469 6.38 -8.42 -0.53
C GLY A 469 7.48 -7.60 -1.23
N SER A 470 8.74 -8.04 -1.18
CA SER A 470 9.89 -7.41 -1.86
C SER A 470 10.07 -7.85 -3.32
N SER A 471 9.26 -8.79 -3.82
CA SER A 471 9.38 -9.35 -5.18
C SER A 471 9.35 -8.32 -6.30
N GLY A 472 8.56 -7.25 -6.15
CA GLY A 472 8.54 -6.13 -7.09
C GLY A 472 9.86 -5.36 -7.13
N GLY A 473 10.48 -5.13 -5.96
CA GLY A 473 11.78 -4.48 -5.86
C GLY A 473 12.91 -5.33 -6.44
N ALA A 474 12.91 -6.64 -6.18
CA ALA A 474 13.86 -7.57 -6.78
C ALA A 474 13.73 -7.62 -8.32
N GLY A 475 12.50 -7.58 -8.85
CA GLY A 475 12.23 -7.45 -10.28
C GLY A 475 12.78 -6.14 -10.87
N ILE A 476 12.53 -4.99 -10.24
CA ILE A 476 13.08 -3.70 -10.65
C ILE A 476 14.62 -3.71 -10.66
N CYS A 477 15.27 -4.35 -9.68
CA CYS A 477 16.74 -4.50 -9.65
C CYS A 477 17.27 -5.23 -10.89
N LYS A 478 16.64 -6.36 -11.28
CA LYS A 478 17.00 -7.08 -12.51
C LYS A 478 16.68 -6.27 -13.76
N ALA A 479 15.54 -5.57 -13.81
CA ALA A 479 15.17 -4.72 -14.94
C ALA A 479 16.20 -3.59 -15.18
N ILE A 480 16.66 -2.91 -14.12
CA ILE A 480 17.76 -1.94 -14.18
C ILE A 480 19.05 -2.58 -14.72
N LEU A 481 19.40 -3.77 -14.25
CA LEU A 481 20.59 -4.49 -14.73
C LEU A 481 20.48 -4.92 -16.21
N VAL A 482 19.28 -5.30 -16.66
CA VAL A 482 18.99 -5.62 -18.08
C VAL A 482 19.13 -4.37 -18.97
N LEU A 483 18.64 -3.22 -18.51
CA LEU A 483 18.80 -1.92 -19.19
C LEU A 483 20.29 -1.55 -19.34
N ILE A 484 21.04 -1.57 -18.24
CA ILE A 484 22.45 -1.13 -18.20
C ILE A 484 23.36 -2.07 -19.00
N ASN A 485 23.21 -3.39 -18.82
CA ASN A 485 24.06 -4.39 -19.51
C ASN A 485 23.58 -4.69 -20.94
N ARG A 486 22.43 -4.15 -21.36
CA ARG A 486 21.76 -4.40 -22.65
C ARG A 486 21.64 -5.89 -22.98
N CYS A 487 21.34 -6.69 -21.97
CA CYS A 487 21.31 -8.14 -22.04
C CYS A 487 20.29 -8.71 -21.06
N VAL A 488 19.45 -9.64 -21.53
CA VAL A 488 18.51 -10.41 -20.72
C VAL A 488 19.17 -11.72 -20.27
N PRO A 489 19.33 -11.97 -18.96
CA PRO A 489 19.76 -13.27 -18.43
C PRO A 489 18.84 -14.44 -18.84
N GLY A 490 19.34 -15.66 -18.75
CA GLY A 490 18.49 -16.84 -18.89
C GLY A 490 17.49 -16.95 -17.73
N THR A 491 16.20 -17.18 -18.03
CA THR A 491 15.20 -17.53 -17.02
C THR A 491 15.49 -18.95 -16.55
N LEU A 492 15.88 -19.09 -15.29
CA LEU A 492 16.34 -20.38 -14.76
C LEU A 492 15.19 -21.38 -14.65
N HIS A 493 15.53 -22.66 -14.78
CA HIS A 493 14.62 -23.82 -14.82
C HIS A 493 13.60 -23.86 -15.98
N PHE A 494 13.56 -22.88 -16.90
CA PHE A 494 12.71 -22.92 -18.08
C PHE A 494 13.28 -23.82 -19.20
N ASN A 495 12.54 -24.86 -19.56
CA ASN A 495 12.87 -25.84 -20.59
C ASN A 495 11.90 -25.77 -21.77
N ARG A 496 10.58 -25.81 -21.49
CA ARG A 496 9.48 -25.78 -22.46
C ARG A 496 8.27 -25.06 -21.88
N LEU A 497 7.60 -24.26 -22.71
CA LEU A 497 6.37 -23.55 -22.34
C LEU A 497 5.30 -24.54 -21.88
N SER A 498 4.53 -24.17 -20.83
CA SER A 498 3.42 -24.99 -20.34
C SER A 498 2.31 -25.16 -21.38
N SER A 499 1.73 -26.35 -21.42
CA SER A 499 0.58 -26.73 -22.24
C SER A 499 -0.74 -26.03 -21.86
N LEU A 500 -0.77 -25.28 -20.74
CA LEU A 500 -1.87 -24.39 -20.36
C LEU A 500 -1.82 -23.01 -21.04
N ILE A 501 -0.77 -22.74 -21.82
CA ILE A 501 -0.56 -21.47 -22.53
C ILE A 501 -0.96 -21.66 -24.00
N ASP A 502 -2.26 -21.58 -24.27
CA ASP A 502 -2.84 -21.73 -25.62
C ASP A 502 -2.37 -20.65 -26.61
N ARG A 503 -1.98 -19.47 -26.11
CA ARG A 503 -1.59 -18.32 -26.92
C ARG A 503 -0.43 -17.54 -26.29
N VAL A 504 0.53 -17.16 -27.13
CA VAL A 504 1.62 -16.23 -26.85
C VAL A 504 1.58 -15.06 -27.84
N PRO A 505 2.25 -13.93 -27.57
CA PRO A 505 2.56 -12.95 -28.61
C PRO A 505 3.33 -13.60 -29.77
N LYS A 506 3.06 -13.20 -31.02
CA LYS A 506 3.61 -13.89 -32.22
C LYS A 506 5.13 -13.95 -32.28
N TYR A 507 5.81 -12.92 -31.79
CA TYR A 507 7.27 -12.86 -31.69
C TYR A 507 7.65 -12.68 -30.22
N PHE A 508 7.50 -13.77 -29.48
CA PHE A 508 7.74 -13.89 -28.04
C PHE A 508 8.93 -14.82 -27.79
N SER A 509 9.77 -14.52 -26.79
CA SER A 509 10.84 -15.42 -26.38
C SER A 509 11.11 -15.35 -24.87
N ILE A 510 11.26 -16.51 -24.25
CA ILE A 510 11.81 -16.64 -22.90
C ILE A 510 13.27 -17.11 -23.04
N PRO A 511 14.27 -16.25 -22.80
CA PRO A 511 15.67 -16.63 -22.93
C PRO A 511 16.05 -17.76 -21.97
N ARG A 512 16.72 -18.80 -22.47
CA ARG A 512 17.34 -19.88 -21.66
C ARG A 512 18.83 -19.65 -21.38
N THR A 513 19.40 -18.62 -22.00
CA THR A 513 20.80 -18.19 -21.90
C THR A 513 20.85 -16.68 -22.02
N ALA A 514 21.95 -16.05 -21.58
CA ALA A 514 22.15 -14.61 -21.72
C ALA A 514 22.01 -14.15 -23.19
N THR A 515 21.00 -13.34 -23.47
CA THR A 515 20.64 -12.84 -24.81
C THR A 515 20.83 -11.34 -24.86
N ARG A 516 21.57 -10.83 -25.85
CA ARG A 516 21.75 -9.38 -26.07
C ARG A 516 20.59 -8.80 -26.87
N PHE A 517 20.24 -7.54 -26.61
CA PHE A 517 19.25 -6.87 -27.46
C PHE A 517 19.80 -6.63 -28.89
N PRO A 518 18.94 -6.73 -29.92
CA PRO A 518 19.36 -6.67 -31.32
C PRO A 518 19.77 -5.26 -31.78
N VAL A 519 19.22 -4.22 -31.16
CA VAL A 519 19.49 -2.81 -31.50
C VAL A 519 20.40 -2.18 -30.44
N PRO A 520 21.65 -1.79 -30.77
CA PRO A 520 22.59 -1.27 -29.79
C PRO A 520 22.31 0.19 -29.37
N ASP A 521 21.80 1.04 -30.27
CA ASP A 521 21.93 2.49 -30.11
C ASP A 521 20.73 3.21 -29.48
N ARG A 522 19.54 2.57 -29.42
CA ARG A 522 18.34 3.18 -28.81
C ARG A 522 18.27 2.98 -27.29
N PRO A 523 17.64 3.90 -26.52
CA PRO A 523 17.16 3.59 -25.18
C PRO A 523 16.30 2.32 -25.20
N LEU A 524 16.52 1.45 -24.22
CA LEU A 524 15.71 0.24 -24.02
C LEU A 524 14.55 0.57 -23.11
N VAL A 525 13.39 -0.04 -23.36
CA VAL A 525 12.19 0.12 -22.53
C VAL A 525 11.80 -1.25 -21.98
N VAL A 526 11.59 -1.33 -20.67
CA VAL A 526 11.28 -2.59 -19.98
C VAL A 526 10.09 -2.43 -19.04
N GLY A 527 9.18 -3.40 -19.05
CA GLY A 527 8.09 -3.51 -18.10
C GLY A 527 8.48 -4.39 -16.90
N VAL A 528 7.92 -4.11 -15.74
CA VAL A 528 8.05 -4.92 -14.51
C VAL A 528 6.67 -5.15 -13.92
N SER A 529 6.27 -6.41 -13.76
CA SER A 529 5.01 -6.83 -13.16
C SER A 529 5.21 -7.37 -11.73
N SER A 530 4.32 -7.02 -10.80
CA SER A 530 4.07 -7.88 -9.63
C SER A 530 2.60 -7.85 -9.23
N PHE A 531 2.03 -9.05 -9.11
CA PHE A 531 0.61 -9.26 -8.86
C PHE A 531 0.41 -9.74 -7.42
N GLY A 532 -0.63 -9.22 -6.78
CA GLY A 532 -0.90 -9.40 -5.35
C GLY A 532 -1.90 -10.52 -5.13
N VAL A 533 -1.62 -11.45 -4.21
CA VAL A 533 -2.68 -12.19 -3.52
C VAL A 533 -3.67 -11.18 -2.91
N GLY A 534 -4.97 -11.45 -2.99
CA GLY A 534 -6.04 -10.46 -2.75
C GLY A 534 -6.47 -9.68 -4.00
N GLY A 535 -5.58 -9.54 -4.99
CA GLY A 535 -5.87 -8.95 -6.31
C GLY A 535 -5.29 -7.56 -6.55
N CYS A 536 -4.40 -7.03 -5.70
CA CYS A 536 -3.76 -5.74 -5.91
C CYS A 536 -2.53 -5.87 -6.84
N ASN A 537 -2.64 -5.36 -8.07
CA ASN A 537 -1.70 -5.64 -9.16
C ASN A 537 -0.99 -4.36 -9.61
N GLY A 538 0.35 -4.39 -9.67
CA GLY A 538 1.18 -3.27 -10.11
C GLY A 538 2.01 -3.59 -11.36
N HIS A 539 2.14 -2.60 -12.24
CA HIS A 539 3.07 -2.65 -13.37
C HIS A 539 3.81 -1.31 -13.52
N VAL A 540 5.12 -1.36 -13.78
CA VAL A 540 6.00 -0.19 -13.94
C VAL A 540 6.79 -0.32 -15.24
N ILE A 541 6.88 0.77 -16.00
CA ILE A 541 7.67 0.86 -17.24
C ILE A 541 8.89 1.74 -16.99
N LEU A 542 10.07 1.18 -17.22
CA LEU A 542 11.37 1.80 -17.04
C LEU A 542 12.07 1.98 -18.39
N GLU A 543 12.85 3.06 -18.51
CA GLU A 543 13.67 3.38 -19.67
C GLU A 543 15.14 3.51 -19.24
N GLY A 544 16.04 2.89 -20.00
CA GLY A 544 17.47 2.95 -19.74
C GLY A 544 18.12 4.24 -20.25
N PRO A 545 19.27 4.64 -19.70
CA PRO A 545 20.12 5.68 -20.29
C PRO A 545 20.52 5.32 -21.73
N ALA A 546 20.88 6.31 -22.53
CA ALA A 546 21.29 6.05 -23.91
C ALA A 546 22.64 5.32 -23.96
N ALA A 547 22.84 4.51 -24.99
CA ALA A 547 23.94 3.55 -25.04
C ALA A 547 25.32 4.23 -25.00
N GLY A 548 26.22 3.70 -24.16
CA GLY A 548 27.61 4.14 -24.08
C GLY A 548 27.87 5.47 -23.36
N GLN A 549 26.87 6.08 -22.72
CA GLN A 549 27.04 7.38 -22.04
C GLN A 549 27.88 7.33 -20.75
N HIS A 550 27.79 6.25 -19.95
CA HIS A 550 28.47 6.12 -18.65
C HIS A 550 28.96 4.70 -18.38
N ASP A 551 30.03 4.57 -17.58
CA ASP A 551 30.43 3.30 -16.96
C ASP A 551 29.79 3.17 -15.57
N PHE A 552 28.74 2.35 -15.49
CA PHE A 552 28.01 2.09 -14.24
C PHE A 552 28.76 1.12 -13.29
N LYS A 553 29.89 0.54 -13.68
CA LYS A 553 30.55 -0.53 -12.89
C LYS A 553 30.90 -0.09 -11.47
N ALA A 554 31.36 1.15 -11.26
CA ALA A 554 31.61 1.66 -9.90
C ALA A 554 30.31 1.78 -9.10
N GLN A 555 29.31 2.45 -9.67
CA GLN A 555 28.01 2.73 -9.04
C GLN A 555 27.20 1.47 -8.70
N LEU A 556 27.30 0.41 -9.53
CA LEU A 556 26.64 -0.88 -9.26
C LEU A 556 27.31 -1.69 -8.11
N ASN A 557 28.51 -1.32 -7.68
CA ASN A 557 29.27 -1.98 -6.61
C ASN A 557 29.56 -1.04 -5.42
N ASP A 558 28.98 0.17 -5.37
CA ASP A 558 29.10 1.09 -4.23
C ASP A 558 28.28 0.55 -3.05
N LYS A 559 28.91 0.31 -1.91
CA LYS A 559 28.27 -0.13 -0.66
C LYS A 559 29.05 0.38 0.55
N CYS A 560 28.39 0.42 1.70
CA CYS A 560 29.02 0.83 2.95
C CYS A 560 29.75 -0.36 3.61
N LEU A 561 30.81 -0.06 4.37
CA LEU A 561 31.55 -1.05 5.17
C LEU A 561 31.10 -0.94 6.63
N TRP A 562 30.09 -1.74 6.97
CA TRP A 562 29.43 -1.77 8.27
C TRP A 562 30.26 -2.49 9.33
N LYS A 563 30.33 -1.93 10.54
CA LYS A 563 30.99 -2.55 11.70
C LYS A 563 29.96 -3.26 12.58
N LYS A 564 29.29 -4.25 11.98
CA LYS A 564 28.14 -4.93 12.56
C LYS A 564 28.43 -5.60 13.90
N ASN A 565 27.47 -5.50 14.83
CA ASN A 565 27.34 -6.38 15.99
C ASN A 565 26.32 -7.49 15.66
N MET A 566 26.40 -8.63 16.36
CA MET A 566 25.47 -9.75 16.21
C MET A 566 24.33 -9.67 17.22
N PHE A 567 23.10 -9.80 16.73
CA PHE A 567 21.86 -9.76 17.52
C PHE A 567 21.01 -11.03 17.24
N PRO A 568 21.47 -12.20 17.72
CA PRO A 568 20.91 -13.50 17.35
C PRO A 568 19.58 -13.80 18.05
N TRP A 569 18.62 -14.31 17.30
CA TRP A 569 17.23 -14.45 17.74
C TRP A 569 16.77 -15.90 17.95
N SER A 570 17.63 -16.89 17.67
CA SER A 570 17.29 -18.33 17.78
C SER A 570 16.75 -18.74 19.16
N HIS A 571 17.12 -18.00 20.22
CA HIS A 571 16.60 -18.17 21.58
C HIS A 571 15.11 -17.80 21.75
N LEU A 572 14.52 -17.01 20.83
CA LEU A 572 13.09 -16.65 20.84
C LEU A 572 12.22 -17.64 20.03
N ILE A 573 12.84 -18.47 19.18
CA ILE A 573 12.13 -19.35 18.21
C ILE A 573 12.13 -20.82 18.68
N SER A 574 12.69 -21.11 19.86
CA SER A 574 12.82 -22.48 20.39
C SER A 574 11.47 -23.19 20.53
N MET A 575 11.30 -24.30 19.81
CA MET A 575 10.03 -25.04 19.77
C MET A 575 9.68 -25.72 21.11
N PRO A 576 8.39 -25.71 21.53
CA PRO A 576 7.95 -26.40 22.74
C PRO A 576 8.22 -27.91 22.70
N GLY A 577 9.19 -28.36 23.48
CA GLY A 577 9.61 -29.77 23.56
C GLY A 577 11.12 -29.98 23.52
N GLY A 578 11.90 -29.00 23.04
CA GLY A 578 13.35 -29.02 23.15
C GLY A 578 13.79 -28.78 24.60
N SER A 579 14.31 -29.80 25.28
CA SER A 579 14.67 -29.74 26.71
C SER A 579 16.03 -29.04 26.95
N ASN A 580 16.13 -27.76 26.60
CA ASN A 580 17.09 -26.87 27.22
C ASN A 580 16.49 -26.29 28.51
N GLY A 581 17.32 -26.09 29.54
CA GLY A 581 16.86 -25.73 30.88
C GLY A 581 16.16 -24.37 30.95
N GLU A 582 15.35 -24.19 31.99
CA GLU A 582 14.67 -22.93 32.31
C GLU A 582 15.68 -21.77 32.40
N ILE A 583 15.70 -20.93 31.38
CA ILE A 583 16.34 -19.61 31.36
C ILE A 583 15.27 -18.67 30.80
N SER A 584 14.85 -17.66 31.56
CA SER A 584 13.92 -16.67 31.04
C SER A 584 14.60 -15.83 29.96
N PRO A 585 13.91 -15.41 28.88
CA PRO A 585 14.44 -14.40 27.96
C PRO A 585 14.92 -13.12 28.67
N VAL A 586 14.37 -12.82 29.86
CA VAL A 586 14.77 -11.69 30.71
C VAL A 586 16.15 -11.87 31.36
N GLU A 587 16.61 -13.10 31.61
CA GLU A 587 17.91 -13.34 32.26
C GLU A 587 19.09 -13.05 31.31
N LEU A 588 18.89 -13.21 30.00
CA LEU A 588 19.82 -12.76 28.96
C LEU A 588 19.93 -11.23 28.83
N ILE A 589 19.04 -10.47 29.48
CA ILE A 589 19.07 -9.00 29.52
C ILE A 589 19.97 -8.50 30.70
N THR A 590 20.49 -9.41 31.54
CA THR A 590 21.45 -9.04 32.58
C THR A 590 22.84 -8.72 32.00
N PRO A 591 23.57 -7.68 32.48
CA PRO A 591 24.82 -7.24 31.84
C PRO A 591 26.01 -8.22 31.90
N GLU A 592 25.87 -9.37 32.57
CA GLU A 592 26.99 -10.27 32.88
C GLU A 592 27.35 -11.24 31.73
N GLY A 593 26.51 -11.33 30.68
CA GLY A 593 26.84 -12.04 29.44
C GLY A 593 27.88 -11.34 28.55
N CYS A 594 28.05 -10.02 28.71
CA CYS A 594 29.03 -9.24 27.96
C CYS A 594 30.41 -9.35 28.61
N ILE A 595 31.38 -10.00 27.94
CA ILE A 595 32.78 -10.10 28.40
C ILE A 595 33.35 -8.67 28.61
N PRO A 596 33.64 -8.25 29.85
CA PRO A 596 34.03 -6.87 30.12
C PRO A 596 35.52 -6.68 29.88
N THR A 597 35.90 -6.14 28.73
CA THR A 597 37.23 -5.53 28.57
C THR A 597 37.32 -4.29 29.47
N PRO A 598 38.40 -4.14 30.27
CA PRO A 598 38.41 -3.20 31.40
C PRO A 598 38.39 -1.74 30.97
N THR A 599 37.77 -0.91 31.82
CA THR A 599 37.49 0.50 31.56
C THR A 599 38.73 1.38 31.41
N SER A 600 38.77 2.18 30.35
CA SER A 600 39.69 3.32 30.20
C SER A 600 38.93 4.65 30.27
N SER A 601 38.97 5.25 31.47
CA SER A 601 38.81 6.69 31.77
C SER A 601 38.22 7.62 30.69
N PHE A 602 37.06 8.21 30.97
CA PHE A 602 36.59 9.43 30.31
C PHE A 602 37.56 10.61 30.59
N CYS A 603 38.51 10.83 29.69
CA CYS A 603 39.23 12.09 29.54
C CYS A 603 39.12 12.52 28.07
N GLY A 604 38.69 13.76 27.84
CA GLY A 604 38.31 14.21 26.51
C GLY A 604 39.48 14.39 25.54
N THR A 605 39.34 13.83 24.35
CA THR A 605 40.14 14.17 23.16
C THR A 605 39.22 14.22 21.95
N ASN A 606 39.21 15.35 21.25
CA ASN A 606 38.57 15.47 19.94
C ASN A 606 39.25 14.51 18.95
N VAL A 607 38.46 13.80 18.14
CA VAL A 607 38.98 13.01 17.01
C VAL A 607 38.49 13.64 15.71
N SER A 608 39.40 14.25 14.97
CA SER A 608 39.13 14.75 13.62
C SER A 608 39.21 13.61 12.61
N VAL A 609 38.22 13.49 11.72
CA VAL A 609 38.30 12.58 10.57
C VAL A 609 39.32 13.14 9.58
N VAL A 610 40.37 12.35 9.28
CA VAL A 610 41.38 12.69 8.27
C VAL A 610 41.18 11.78 7.07
N GLY A 611 40.73 12.36 5.95
CA GLY A 611 40.74 11.69 4.65
C GLY A 611 42.16 11.61 4.05
N PRO A 612 42.42 10.67 3.13
CA PRO A 612 43.73 10.54 2.51
C PRO A 612 43.99 11.66 1.49
N SER A 613 45.19 12.24 1.51
CA SER A 613 45.73 13.04 0.41
C SER A 613 47.19 12.69 0.15
N THR A 614 47.60 12.74 -1.12
CA THR A 614 48.92 12.35 -1.60
C THR A 614 49.80 13.58 -1.90
N ASP A 615 51.08 13.44 -1.56
CA ASP A 615 52.24 14.24 -1.98
C ASP A 615 52.41 15.72 -1.54
N GLN A 616 53.62 15.96 -1.00
CA GLN A 616 54.64 16.99 -1.29
C GLN A 616 54.18 18.29 -2.01
N ASP A 617 54.63 19.51 -1.65
CA ASP A 617 55.88 19.87 -0.94
C ASP A 617 55.88 21.30 -0.29
N VAL A 618 56.92 21.59 0.51
CA VAL A 618 57.41 22.87 1.10
C VAL A 618 56.40 24.00 1.43
N GLY A 619 56.04 24.11 2.72
CA GLY A 619 55.16 25.15 3.26
C GLY A 619 55.74 26.55 3.58
N ARG A 620 54.88 27.39 4.17
CA ARG A 620 55.21 28.55 5.03
C ARG A 620 53.98 28.95 5.87
N ASN A 621 54.22 29.52 7.06
CA ASN A 621 53.16 29.78 8.05
C ASN A 621 52.34 31.06 7.78
N GLY A 622 51.03 30.98 8.00
CA GLY A 622 50.10 32.10 8.14
C GLY A 622 48.77 31.60 8.74
N PRO A 623 48.11 32.34 9.66
CA PRO A 623 46.92 31.84 10.34
C PRO A 623 45.66 31.96 9.48
N VAL A 624 44.86 30.89 9.43
CA VAL A 624 43.49 30.91 8.90
C VAL A 624 42.53 31.24 10.04
N VAL A 625 41.60 32.16 9.80
CA VAL A 625 40.56 32.56 10.77
C VAL A 625 39.38 31.61 10.64
N PHE A 626 38.93 31.05 11.76
CA PHE A 626 37.66 30.34 11.84
C PHE A 626 36.54 31.34 12.14
N THR A 627 35.44 31.24 11.38
CA THR A 627 34.18 31.94 11.68
C THR A 627 33.20 30.90 12.22
N GLU A 628 32.93 30.93 13.52
CA GLU A 628 31.92 30.06 14.14
C GLU A 628 30.50 30.54 13.81
N VAL A 629 29.60 29.59 13.56
CA VAL A 629 28.14 29.83 13.53
C VAL A 629 27.55 29.14 14.76
N PRO A 630 26.91 29.87 15.70
CA PRO A 630 26.49 29.29 16.97
C PRO A 630 25.20 28.48 16.85
N ILE A 631 25.23 27.24 17.33
CA ILE A 631 24.03 26.41 17.53
C ILE A 631 23.39 26.81 18.87
N LEU A 632 22.08 27.06 18.87
CA LEU A 632 21.31 27.45 20.05
C LEU A 632 20.94 26.24 20.92
N GLY A 633 21.73 25.96 21.95
CA GLY A 633 21.32 25.10 23.05
C GLY A 633 20.40 25.82 24.06
N PRO A 634 19.61 25.09 24.87
CA PRO A 634 18.71 25.67 25.86
C PRO A 634 19.48 26.41 26.97
N SER A 635 19.09 27.66 27.24
CA SER A 635 19.88 28.59 28.07
C SER A 635 19.55 28.52 29.56
N ASN A 636 20.41 27.85 30.33
CA ASN A 636 20.44 27.97 31.78
C ASN A 636 21.21 29.24 32.21
N ALA A 637 20.52 30.25 32.73
CA ALA A 637 21.11 31.50 33.24
C ALA A 637 20.83 31.66 34.74
N ALA A 638 21.89 31.59 35.56
CA ALA A 638 21.77 31.63 37.03
C ALA A 638 22.35 32.91 37.66
N ASN A 639 21.52 33.65 38.40
CA ASN A 639 21.86 34.57 39.51
C ASN A 639 20.53 35.14 40.07
N HIS A 640 20.30 35.33 41.38
CA HIS A 640 21.24 35.48 42.51
C HIS A 640 20.83 34.75 43.81
N ARG A 641 21.86 34.43 44.60
CA ARG A 641 22.00 34.36 46.08
C ARG A 641 20.76 34.17 47.00
N ARG A 642 20.86 33.14 47.87
CA ARG A 642 20.09 32.90 49.11
C ARG A 642 20.27 34.02 50.16
N PRO A 643 19.40 34.05 51.19
CA PRO A 643 19.83 33.55 52.52
C PRO A 643 18.97 32.38 53.07
N LYS A 644 19.24 31.97 54.32
CA LYS A 644 18.71 30.78 55.02
C LYS A 644 17.78 31.15 56.20
N GLU A 645 17.23 30.11 56.84
CA GLU A 645 16.72 30.06 58.24
C GLU A 645 15.33 30.69 58.49
N SER A 646 14.49 30.20 59.42
CA SER A 646 14.59 29.06 60.36
C SER A 646 13.22 28.48 60.79
N TYR A 647 13.23 27.33 61.46
CA TYR A 647 12.09 26.69 62.17
C TYR A 647 11.53 27.55 63.33
N GLN A 648 10.21 27.52 63.59
CA GLN A 648 9.64 27.16 64.92
C GLN A 648 8.10 26.96 64.95
N ASP A 649 7.62 26.42 66.07
CA ASP A 649 6.25 25.94 66.34
C ASP A 649 5.12 26.99 66.38
N GLY A 650 3.88 26.53 66.16
CA GLY A 650 2.65 27.28 66.44
C GLY A 650 1.38 26.42 66.46
N LYS A 651 0.95 25.96 67.64
CA LYS A 651 -0.31 25.21 67.83
C LYS A 651 -1.54 26.13 67.68
N LEU A 652 -2.65 25.61 67.15
CA LEU A 652 -3.88 25.37 67.94
C LEU A 652 -5.00 24.69 67.15
N SER A 653 -5.93 24.08 67.89
CA SER A 653 -7.09 23.31 67.42
C SER A 653 -8.41 23.96 67.86
N SER A 654 -9.49 23.85 67.08
CA SER A 654 -10.85 23.76 67.65
C SER A 654 -11.92 23.29 66.65
N THR A 655 -12.43 22.08 66.89
CA THR A 655 -13.85 21.64 66.84
C THR A 655 -14.76 21.92 65.62
N CYS A 656 -15.57 20.89 65.34
CA CYS A 656 -16.80 20.91 64.55
C CYS A 656 -17.83 21.97 65.02
N TRP A 657 -18.93 22.14 64.26
CA TRP A 657 -20.31 21.83 64.68
C TRP A 657 -21.22 21.88 63.43
N GLY A 658 -22.50 21.51 63.51
CA GLY A 658 -23.38 21.50 62.34
C GLY A 658 -24.89 21.52 62.67
N SER A 659 -25.69 21.35 61.61
CA SER A 659 -27.16 21.27 61.55
C SER A 659 -27.99 22.57 61.67
N ASN A 660 -28.88 22.73 60.68
CA ASN A 660 -30.22 23.33 60.69
C ASN A 660 -30.51 24.70 61.33
N SER A 661 -31.19 25.58 60.57
CA SER A 661 -32.61 25.93 60.83
C SER A 661 -33.26 26.87 59.80
N LEU A 662 -34.60 26.88 59.80
CA LEU A 662 -35.56 27.89 59.28
C LEU A 662 -36.09 27.84 57.82
N LYS A 663 -37.37 28.24 57.71
CA LYS A 663 -38.27 28.39 56.54
C LYS A 663 -39.08 29.69 56.72
N VAL A 664 -39.90 30.06 55.72
CA VAL A 664 -40.98 31.11 55.75
C VAL A 664 -40.39 32.54 55.63
N ALA A 665 -40.93 33.51 54.87
CA ALA A 665 -42.30 33.80 54.37
C ALA A 665 -42.31 34.30 52.89
N HIS A 666 -43.31 33.96 52.02
CA HIS A 666 -44.52 34.74 51.62
C HIS A 666 -44.27 36.07 50.84
N THR A 667 -45.09 36.62 49.93
CA THR A 667 -46.45 36.39 49.31
C THR A 667 -46.52 37.24 48.00
N GLU A 668 -47.48 37.22 47.05
CA GLU A 668 -48.48 36.29 46.42
C GLU A 668 -48.97 36.99 45.11
N PHE A 669 -49.39 36.31 44.02
CA PHE A 669 -50.77 36.14 43.50
C PHE A 669 -50.66 35.68 42.01
N GLY A 670 -51.58 34.93 41.38
CA GLY A 670 -52.76 34.21 41.88
C GLY A 670 -53.67 33.61 40.76
N THR A 671 -53.96 32.30 40.85
CA THR A 671 -55.18 31.55 40.38
C THR A 671 -55.66 31.66 38.91
N PHE A 672 -55.93 30.54 38.22
CA PHE A 672 -57.20 29.78 38.37
C PHE A 672 -57.10 28.30 37.97
N SER A 673 -58.09 27.48 38.38
CA SER A 673 -58.23 26.05 38.02
C SER A 673 -59.69 25.59 38.02
N SER A 674 -60.00 24.46 37.37
CA SER A 674 -61.25 23.70 37.52
C SER A 674 -61.12 22.25 37.03
N ASN A 675 -61.76 21.31 37.72
CA ASN A 675 -61.69 19.86 37.45
C ASN A 675 -62.78 19.39 36.44
N GLY A 676 -62.65 18.16 35.93
CA GLY A 676 -63.70 17.43 35.18
C GLY A 676 -63.28 15.97 34.90
N GLU A 677 -64.20 15.02 35.07
CA GLU A 677 -63.91 13.56 35.14
C GLU A 677 -64.03 12.80 33.79
N GLU A 678 -63.67 11.51 33.84
CA GLU A 678 -63.79 10.43 32.83
C GLU A 678 -65.17 10.35 32.09
N PRO A 679 -65.22 9.80 30.83
CA PRO A 679 -65.20 8.33 30.64
C PRO A 679 -64.58 7.76 29.33
N ASP A 680 -64.57 6.43 29.27
CA ASP A 680 -64.08 5.48 28.24
C ASP A 680 -64.76 5.57 26.85
N VAL A 681 -64.04 5.12 25.80
CA VAL A 681 -64.52 4.45 24.56
C VAL A 681 -63.37 4.20 23.55
N ARG A 682 -63.34 3.02 22.90
CA ARG A 682 -62.55 2.68 21.69
C ARG A 682 -63.49 2.52 20.46
N PRO A 683 -62.98 2.34 19.23
CA PRO A 683 -62.07 3.20 18.44
C PRO A 683 -62.59 3.44 16.99
N ASP A 684 -62.15 4.47 16.24
CA ASP A 684 -62.10 4.38 14.76
C ASP A 684 -61.32 5.49 14.01
N SER A 685 -61.09 5.25 12.71
CA SER A 685 -60.83 6.20 11.60
C SER A 685 -59.46 6.91 11.46
N SER A 686 -58.62 6.25 10.66
CA SER A 686 -57.55 6.71 9.76
C SER A 686 -57.50 8.18 9.25
N SER A 687 -56.28 8.67 9.04
CA SER A 687 -55.89 9.70 8.05
C SER A 687 -54.56 9.29 7.38
N HIS A 688 -54.52 8.94 6.08
CA HIS A 688 -54.44 9.78 4.87
C HIS A 688 -53.01 10.12 4.38
N PHE A 689 -52.54 9.37 3.38
CA PHE A 689 -51.46 9.76 2.45
C PHE A 689 -52.02 10.57 1.25
N PRO A 690 -51.20 11.40 0.57
CA PRO A 690 -51.52 12.00 -0.73
C PRO A 690 -50.91 11.22 -1.92
N GLU A 691 -51.71 10.93 -2.94
CA GLU A 691 -51.26 10.27 -4.19
C GLU A 691 -50.89 11.25 -5.32
N ARG A 692 -50.21 10.76 -6.37
CA ARG A 692 -49.85 11.53 -7.58
C ARG A 692 -50.96 11.50 -8.63
N SER A 693 -51.16 12.61 -9.35
CA SER A 693 -52.18 12.74 -10.40
C SER A 693 -51.81 12.01 -11.72
N PRO A 694 -52.80 11.48 -12.47
CA PRO A 694 -52.59 10.75 -13.73
C PRO A 694 -52.45 11.67 -14.97
N ARG A 695 -52.08 11.08 -16.12
CA ARG A 695 -52.14 11.70 -17.47
C ARG A 695 -53.10 10.94 -18.38
N VAL A 696 -53.59 11.63 -19.42
CA VAL A 696 -54.70 11.22 -20.32
C VAL A 696 -54.16 10.63 -21.64
N PRO A 697 -54.79 9.61 -22.24
CA PRO A 697 -54.36 9.00 -23.51
C PRO A 697 -54.88 9.74 -24.77
N VAL A 698 -54.28 9.43 -25.92
CA VAL A 698 -54.71 9.81 -27.29
C VAL A 698 -54.53 8.60 -28.23
N GLU A 699 -55.22 8.59 -29.38
CA GLU A 699 -55.68 7.38 -30.07
C GLU A 699 -54.74 6.74 -31.13
N ASP A 700 -55.16 5.53 -31.51
CA ASP A 700 -54.66 4.56 -32.50
C ASP A 700 -54.43 5.09 -33.93
N SER A 701 -53.45 4.53 -34.62
CA SER A 701 -53.51 4.37 -36.09
C SER A 701 -52.69 3.14 -36.55
N SER A 702 -53.33 2.29 -37.36
CA SER A 702 -52.77 1.06 -37.97
C SER A 702 -53.11 1.06 -39.48
N PRO A 703 -52.31 0.42 -40.37
CA PRO A 703 -52.49 -1.02 -40.61
C PRO A 703 -51.21 -1.83 -40.96
N ASP A 704 -51.37 -3.17 -40.98
CA ASP A 704 -50.35 -4.19 -41.30
C ASP A 704 -49.46 -3.93 -42.53
N GLN A 705 -48.16 -4.24 -42.38
CA GLN A 705 -47.49 -5.16 -43.31
C GLN A 705 -46.66 -6.20 -42.55
N LYS A 706 -47.07 -7.47 -42.63
CA LYS A 706 -46.32 -8.60 -42.08
C LYS A 706 -45.20 -9.02 -43.04
N ILE A 707 -43.96 -8.83 -42.63
CA ILE A 707 -42.80 -9.55 -43.19
C ILE A 707 -42.53 -10.74 -42.26
N PRO A 708 -42.44 -11.98 -42.76
CA PRO A 708 -42.18 -13.15 -41.91
C PRO A 708 -40.71 -13.16 -41.46
N ALA A 709 -40.46 -12.91 -40.17
CA ALA A 709 -39.16 -13.12 -39.57
C ALA A 709 -38.78 -14.61 -39.61
N SER A 710 -37.58 -14.92 -40.10
CA SER A 710 -37.06 -16.29 -40.14
C SER A 710 -36.62 -16.73 -38.74
N SER A 711 -37.33 -17.69 -38.15
CA SER A 711 -36.99 -18.24 -36.83
C SER A 711 -35.70 -19.07 -36.88
N ALA A 712 -34.57 -18.46 -36.55
CA ALA A 712 -33.42 -19.20 -36.02
C ALA A 712 -33.79 -19.75 -34.62
N PRO A 713 -33.28 -20.93 -34.22
CA PRO A 713 -33.66 -21.55 -32.95
C PRO A 713 -32.98 -20.85 -31.77
N THR A 714 -33.76 -20.09 -30.98
CA THR A 714 -33.37 -19.68 -29.63
C THR A 714 -33.08 -20.93 -28.79
N ILE A 715 -31.94 -20.95 -28.09
CA ILE A 715 -31.61 -22.04 -27.16
C ILE A 715 -32.64 -22.02 -26.02
N SER A 716 -33.33 -23.13 -25.76
CA SER A 716 -34.35 -23.15 -24.71
C SER A 716 -33.75 -23.23 -23.31
N ARG A 717 -34.46 -22.68 -22.32
CA ARG A 717 -34.11 -22.78 -20.88
C ARG A 717 -33.82 -24.22 -20.43
N GLU A 718 -34.53 -25.19 -21.02
CA GLU A 718 -34.30 -26.64 -20.80
C GLU A 718 -32.98 -27.14 -21.41
N GLN A 719 -32.62 -26.69 -22.62
CA GLN A 719 -31.35 -27.02 -23.27
C GLN A 719 -30.15 -26.42 -22.51
N ILE A 720 -30.28 -25.19 -22.02
CA ILE A 720 -29.29 -24.55 -21.15
C ILE A 720 -29.11 -25.38 -19.87
N ARG A 721 -30.19 -25.73 -19.18
CA ARG A 721 -30.18 -26.56 -17.97
C ARG A 721 -29.56 -27.94 -18.20
N ALA A 722 -29.87 -28.59 -19.33
CA ALA A 722 -29.26 -29.86 -19.71
C ALA A 722 -27.73 -29.73 -19.93
N ALA A 723 -27.29 -28.66 -20.61
CA ALA A 723 -25.86 -28.41 -20.84
C ALA A 723 -25.09 -28.11 -19.54
N ILE A 724 -25.72 -27.43 -18.57
CA ILE A 724 -25.17 -27.22 -17.22
C ILE A 724 -25.02 -28.56 -16.50
N ASN A 725 -26.09 -29.36 -16.42
CA ASN A 725 -26.08 -30.65 -15.72
C ASN A 725 -25.08 -31.65 -16.32
N GLU A 726 -24.95 -31.74 -17.65
CA GLU A 726 -23.90 -32.56 -18.28
C GLU A 726 -22.48 -32.06 -17.96
N SER A 727 -22.26 -30.75 -17.91
CA SER A 727 -20.93 -30.17 -17.69
C SER A 727 -20.50 -30.31 -16.23
N LEU A 728 -21.43 -30.13 -15.28
CA LEU A 728 -21.24 -30.45 -13.86
C LEU A 728 -20.93 -31.93 -13.65
N LYS A 729 -21.72 -32.83 -14.26
CA LYS A 729 -21.53 -34.29 -14.16
C LYS A 729 -20.15 -34.74 -14.63
N LEU A 730 -19.66 -34.16 -15.74
CA LEU A 730 -18.33 -34.48 -16.27
C LEU A 730 -17.18 -33.95 -15.40
N ALA A 731 -17.32 -32.75 -14.81
CA ALA A 731 -16.26 -32.13 -14.03
C ALA A 731 -16.18 -32.65 -12.58
N LEU A 732 -17.34 -32.89 -11.96
CA LEU A 732 -17.45 -33.36 -10.57
C LEU A 732 -17.53 -34.89 -10.44
N ASN A 733 -17.55 -35.61 -11.57
CA ASN A 733 -17.69 -37.08 -11.64
C ASN A 733 -18.86 -37.63 -10.79
N ARG A 734 -19.99 -36.91 -10.77
CA ARG A 734 -21.15 -37.19 -9.91
C ARG A 734 -22.37 -37.58 -10.74
N ASP A 735 -23.04 -38.67 -10.35
CA ASP A 735 -24.20 -39.19 -11.09
C ASP A 735 -25.52 -38.45 -10.82
N GLU A 736 -25.67 -37.86 -9.64
CA GLU A 736 -26.87 -37.15 -9.17
C GLU A 736 -26.90 -35.68 -9.64
N PRO A 737 -28.07 -35.12 -10.01
CA PRO A 737 -28.22 -33.70 -10.27
C PRO A 737 -28.17 -32.87 -8.97
N LEU A 738 -27.58 -31.68 -9.06
CA LEU A 738 -27.62 -30.66 -8.01
C LEU A 738 -29.01 -30.01 -7.92
N GLN A 739 -29.32 -29.44 -6.76
CA GLN A 739 -30.50 -28.59 -6.60
C GLN A 739 -30.24 -27.21 -7.23
N ASP A 740 -31.28 -26.56 -7.73
CA ASP A 740 -31.14 -25.35 -8.55
C ASP A 740 -30.43 -24.19 -7.83
N ASP A 741 -30.59 -24.11 -6.51
CA ASP A 741 -30.10 -23.01 -5.66
C ASP A 741 -28.81 -23.35 -4.88
N THR A 742 -28.27 -24.56 -4.97
CA THR A 742 -27.04 -24.94 -4.26
C THR A 742 -25.83 -24.17 -4.81
N PRO A 743 -25.02 -23.50 -3.96
CA PRO A 743 -23.78 -22.87 -4.38
C PRO A 743 -22.79 -23.87 -5.00
N PHE A 744 -22.22 -23.55 -6.16
CA PHE A 744 -21.28 -24.43 -6.86
C PHE A 744 -20.04 -24.76 -6.02
N VAL A 745 -19.59 -23.85 -5.15
CA VAL A 745 -18.47 -24.09 -4.22
C VAL A 745 -18.82 -25.17 -3.19
N GLU A 746 -20.02 -25.15 -2.61
CA GLU A 746 -20.51 -26.21 -1.70
C GLU A 746 -20.70 -27.54 -2.43
N ALA A 747 -20.98 -27.50 -3.73
CA ALA A 747 -21.04 -28.67 -4.60
C ALA A 747 -19.68 -29.28 -4.94
N GLY A 748 -18.56 -28.66 -4.53
CA GLY A 748 -17.19 -29.09 -4.82
C GLY A 748 -16.61 -28.56 -6.13
N VAL A 749 -17.17 -27.49 -6.72
CA VAL A 749 -16.57 -26.81 -7.87
C VAL A 749 -15.41 -25.92 -7.41
N ASP A 750 -14.21 -26.28 -7.84
CA ASP A 750 -12.94 -25.61 -7.58
C ASP A 750 -12.42 -24.82 -8.81
N SER A 751 -11.23 -24.24 -8.70
CA SER A 751 -10.58 -23.44 -9.76
C SER A 751 -10.18 -24.23 -11.02
N MET A 752 -10.22 -25.57 -11.00
CA MET A 752 -9.88 -26.42 -12.17
C MET A 752 -11.15 -26.94 -12.84
N THR A 753 -12.07 -27.48 -12.04
CA THR A 753 -13.37 -28.01 -12.48
C THR A 753 -14.25 -26.90 -13.06
N SER A 754 -14.21 -25.68 -12.51
CA SER A 754 -14.90 -24.50 -13.07
C SER A 754 -14.49 -24.19 -14.52
N ILE A 755 -13.20 -24.28 -14.85
CA ILE A 755 -12.70 -24.10 -16.23
C ILE A 755 -13.26 -25.20 -17.14
N GLY A 756 -13.23 -26.46 -16.69
CA GLY A 756 -13.82 -27.59 -17.43
C GLY A 756 -15.34 -27.47 -17.64
N ILE A 757 -16.08 -26.96 -16.65
CA ILE A 757 -17.52 -26.69 -16.76
C ILE A 757 -17.77 -25.54 -17.75
N ARG A 758 -17.02 -24.44 -17.66
CA ARG A 758 -17.09 -23.28 -18.57
C ARG A 758 -16.82 -23.70 -20.01
N GLU A 759 -15.81 -24.53 -20.25
CA GLU A 759 -15.49 -25.05 -21.58
C GLU A 759 -16.52 -26.06 -22.08
N GLY A 760 -17.02 -26.92 -21.20
CA GLY A 760 -18.15 -27.81 -21.49
C GLY A 760 -19.39 -27.03 -21.92
N LEU A 761 -19.72 -25.93 -21.24
CA LEU A 761 -20.82 -25.03 -21.56
C LEU A 761 -20.58 -24.25 -22.85
N SER A 762 -19.41 -23.62 -23.00
CA SER A 762 -19.04 -22.84 -24.19
C SER A 762 -19.08 -23.70 -25.46
N LYS A 763 -18.57 -24.95 -25.38
CA LYS A 763 -18.57 -25.92 -26.48
C LYS A 763 -19.96 -26.48 -26.81
N ARG A 764 -20.82 -26.69 -25.81
CA ARG A 764 -22.21 -27.15 -25.99
C ARG A 764 -23.12 -26.07 -26.56
N LEU A 765 -23.07 -24.87 -25.98
CA LEU A 765 -23.96 -23.74 -26.28
C LEU A 765 -23.45 -22.85 -27.42
N LYS A 766 -22.18 -22.99 -27.81
CA LYS A 766 -21.47 -22.15 -28.81
C LYS A 766 -21.38 -20.66 -28.43
N LEU A 767 -21.46 -20.37 -27.14
CA LEU A 767 -21.26 -19.04 -26.58
C LEU A 767 -19.81 -18.88 -26.12
N GLN A 768 -19.22 -17.69 -26.29
CA GLN A 768 -18.04 -17.33 -25.51
C GLN A 768 -18.48 -16.95 -24.11
N LEU A 769 -17.87 -17.55 -23.09
CA LEU A 769 -18.26 -17.42 -21.69
C LEU A 769 -17.06 -16.99 -20.84
N PRO A 770 -17.22 -16.00 -19.93
CA PRO A 770 -16.12 -15.47 -19.13
C PRO A 770 -15.57 -16.52 -18.16
N ALA A 771 -14.33 -16.33 -17.70
CA ALA A 771 -13.72 -17.19 -16.68
C ALA A 771 -14.49 -17.17 -15.35
N THR A 772 -15.15 -16.05 -15.04
CA THR A 772 -15.93 -15.81 -13.81
C THR A 772 -17.35 -16.39 -13.84
N LEU A 773 -17.79 -17.00 -14.95
CA LEU A 773 -19.18 -17.46 -15.19
C LEU A 773 -19.88 -18.13 -13.99
N LEU A 774 -19.18 -19.07 -13.34
CA LEU A 774 -19.72 -19.92 -12.25
C LEU A 774 -19.61 -19.25 -10.87
N TYR A 775 -19.00 -18.07 -10.80
CA TYR A 775 -18.86 -17.23 -9.61
C TYR A 775 -19.77 -15.99 -9.68
N ASP A 776 -19.96 -15.42 -10.87
CA ASP A 776 -20.95 -14.36 -11.12
C ASP A 776 -22.39 -14.92 -11.00
N HIS A 777 -22.54 -16.22 -11.26
CA HIS A 777 -23.80 -16.96 -11.16
C HIS A 777 -23.59 -18.26 -10.34
N PRO A 778 -23.47 -18.16 -9.01
CA PRO A 778 -23.03 -19.26 -8.13
C PRO A 778 -23.99 -20.46 -8.02
N CYS A 779 -25.17 -20.44 -8.61
CA CYS A 779 -26.09 -21.59 -8.65
C CYS A 779 -26.70 -21.82 -10.04
N ILE A 780 -27.33 -22.99 -10.25
CA ILE A 780 -27.91 -23.38 -11.55
C ILE A 780 -29.03 -22.42 -11.96
N ALA A 781 -29.88 -21.95 -11.03
CA ALA A 781 -30.95 -21.00 -11.34
C ALA A 781 -30.42 -19.71 -11.98
N GLN A 782 -29.44 -19.08 -11.33
CA GLN A 782 -28.83 -17.82 -11.79
C GLN A 782 -28.03 -18.01 -13.08
N LEU A 783 -27.34 -19.16 -13.23
CA LEU A 783 -26.56 -19.47 -14.42
C LEU A 783 -27.46 -19.70 -15.65
N VAL A 784 -28.64 -20.31 -15.45
CA VAL A 784 -29.67 -20.42 -16.49
C VAL A 784 -30.17 -19.03 -16.91
N ASP A 785 -30.51 -18.14 -15.96
CA ASP A 785 -31.00 -16.78 -16.26
C ASP A 785 -29.98 -15.93 -17.03
N TYR A 786 -28.69 -16.06 -16.71
CA TYR A 786 -27.61 -15.37 -17.43
C TYR A 786 -27.43 -15.89 -18.86
N LEU A 787 -27.37 -17.22 -19.02
CA LEU A 787 -27.18 -17.84 -20.34
C LEU A 787 -28.40 -17.60 -21.25
N GLU A 788 -29.60 -17.48 -20.70
CA GLU A 788 -30.81 -17.10 -21.45
C GLU A 788 -30.77 -15.63 -21.91
N LYS A 789 -30.24 -14.71 -21.10
CA LYS A 789 -29.98 -13.31 -21.49
C LYS A 789 -28.91 -13.18 -22.59
N ILE A 790 -27.80 -13.92 -22.49
CA ILE A 790 -26.75 -13.89 -23.54
C ILE A 790 -27.22 -14.56 -24.84
N SER A 791 -27.96 -15.66 -24.74
CA SER A 791 -28.56 -16.34 -25.92
C SER A 791 -29.59 -15.48 -26.67
N SER A 792 -30.04 -14.36 -26.09
CA SER A 792 -31.02 -13.44 -26.69
C SER A 792 -30.45 -12.06 -27.08
N THR A 793 -29.16 -11.80 -26.84
CA THR A 793 -28.50 -10.49 -27.13
C THR A 793 -27.40 -10.55 -28.21
N GLN A 794 -27.19 -11.71 -28.84
CA GLN A 794 -26.01 -12.00 -29.68
C GLN A 794 -25.93 -11.31 -31.07
N GLU A 795 -26.61 -10.18 -31.28
CA GLU A 795 -26.47 -9.35 -32.50
C GLU A 795 -25.96 -7.90 -32.24
N ALA A 796 -25.65 -7.53 -30.98
CA ALA A 796 -25.50 -6.11 -30.63
C ALA A 796 -24.32 -5.68 -29.71
N ASP A 797 -23.13 -6.29 -29.81
CA ASP A 797 -21.88 -5.55 -29.49
C ASP A 797 -20.62 -6.09 -30.20
N VAL A 798 -20.10 -5.33 -31.17
CA VAL A 798 -18.77 -5.55 -31.79
C VAL A 798 -18.10 -4.19 -32.09
N SER A 799 -18.28 -3.17 -31.25
CA SER A 799 -17.55 -1.90 -31.40
C SER A 799 -17.57 -1.00 -30.15
N ASN A 800 -16.77 -1.32 -29.14
CA ASN A 800 -16.52 -0.42 -28.00
C ASN A 800 -15.04 -0.41 -27.56
N SER A 801 -14.17 0.09 -28.45
CA SER A 801 -12.80 0.49 -28.08
C SER A 801 -12.85 1.80 -27.28
N VAL A 802 -13.01 1.70 -25.96
CA VAL A 802 -13.12 2.87 -25.08
C VAL A 802 -11.77 3.60 -24.98
N LEU A 803 -11.72 4.81 -25.54
CA LEU A 803 -10.62 5.76 -25.32
C LEU A 803 -10.64 6.24 -23.87
N PHE A 804 -9.66 5.81 -23.07
CA PHE A 804 -9.47 6.35 -21.72
C PHE A 804 -9.01 7.82 -21.80
N GLY A 805 -9.90 8.74 -21.38
CA GLY A 805 -9.58 10.15 -21.29
C GLY A 805 -8.63 10.41 -20.12
N VAL A 806 -7.34 10.64 -20.42
CA VAL A 806 -6.35 11.06 -19.41
C VAL A 806 -6.70 12.47 -18.93
N GLY A 807 -7.46 12.54 -17.85
CA GLY A 807 -7.69 13.77 -17.10
C GLY A 807 -6.36 14.28 -16.54
N ARG A 808 -5.81 15.34 -17.16
CA ARG A 808 -4.72 16.10 -16.55
C ARG A 808 -5.18 16.63 -15.18
N PRO A 809 -4.27 16.76 -14.19
CA PRO A 809 -4.60 17.40 -12.93
C PRO A 809 -5.01 18.85 -13.18
N THR A 810 -6.31 19.11 -13.13
CA THR A 810 -6.88 20.46 -13.05
C THR A 810 -6.48 21.10 -11.72
N ALA A 811 -6.66 22.42 -11.60
CA ALA A 811 -6.32 23.16 -10.38
C ALA A 811 -6.94 22.49 -9.14
N ARG A 812 -6.13 22.35 -8.07
CA ARG A 812 -6.41 21.51 -6.89
C ARG A 812 -7.76 21.86 -6.25
N SER A 813 -8.80 21.09 -6.60
CA SER A 813 -10.09 21.11 -5.91
C SER A 813 -9.95 20.51 -4.50
N ALA A 814 -10.77 20.98 -3.57
CA ALA A 814 -10.95 20.28 -2.29
C ALA A 814 -11.47 18.85 -2.54
N ILE A 815 -11.07 17.90 -1.70
CA ILE A 815 -11.67 16.56 -1.69
C ILE A 815 -12.99 16.67 -0.91
N ALA A 816 -14.11 16.44 -1.60
CA ALA A 816 -15.41 16.40 -0.96
C ALA A 816 -15.60 15.06 -0.22
N VAL A 817 -15.87 15.11 1.08
CA VAL A 817 -16.38 13.95 1.84
C VAL A 817 -17.87 13.84 1.52
N THR A 818 -18.23 12.95 0.60
CA THR A 818 -19.61 12.79 0.11
C THR A 818 -20.46 11.86 0.96
N ALA A 819 -19.82 10.96 1.71
CA ALA A 819 -20.42 10.06 2.68
C ALA A 819 -19.37 9.69 3.74
N MET A 820 -19.84 9.19 4.87
CA MET A 820 -19.04 8.54 5.90
C MET A 820 -19.84 7.36 6.47
N ALA A 821 -19.18 6.57 7.30
CA ALA A 821 -19.78 5.58 8.19
C ALA A 821 -18.77 5.34 9.32
N CYS A 822 -19.23 4.88 10.49
CA CYS A 822 -18.35 4.69 11.63
C CYS A 822 -18.83 3.60 12.59
N ARG A 823 -17.88 3.03 13.34
CA ARG A 823 -18.12 2.17 14.50
C ARG A 823 -17.20 2.63 15.62
N PHE A 824 -17.77 3.23 16.66
CA PHE A 824 -17.01 3.74 17.79
C PHE A 824 -17.47 3.11 19.12
N PRO A 825 -16.71 3.27 20.21
CA PRO A 825 -17.15 2.91 21.55
C PRO A 825 -18.49 3.58 21.95
N SER A 826 -19.11 3.10 23.02
CA SER A 826 -20.45 3.51 23.49
C SER A 826 -21.62 3.39 22.47
N LYS A 827 -21.56 2.41 21.56
CA LYS A 827 -22.64 2.09 20.60
C LYS A 827 -22.97 3.20 19.58
N ALA A 828 -21.98 3.96 19.16
CA ALA A 828 -22.11 4.71 17.91
C ALA A 828 -21.88 3.73 16.73
N HIS A 829 -22.97 3.22 16.15
CA HIS A 829 -22.97 2.33 15.00
C HIS A 829 -23.20 3.07 13.68
N CYS A 830 -23.75 4.28 13.74
CA CYS A 830 -23.93 5.17 12.60
C CYS A 830 -23.59 6.64 12.93
N ASP A 831 -23.53 7.47 11.90
CA ASP A 831 -23.09 8.88 12.02
C ASP A 831 -24.01 9.73 12.90
N SER A 832 -25.31 9.42 12.99
CA SER A 832 -26.24 10.13 13.89
C SER A 832 -25.91 9.84 15.35
N GLU A 833 -25.70 8.58 15.72
CA GLU A 833 -25.36 8.19 17.09
C GLU A 833 -23.97 8.73 17.49
N PHE A 834 -23.01 8.73 16.56
CA PHE A 834 -21.71 9.37 16.76
C PHE A 834 -21.85 10.88 16.98
N TRP A 835 -22.67 11.55 16.17
CA TRP A 835 -22.92 12.98 16.30
C TRP A 835 -23.67 13.34 17.59
N GLU A 836 -24.62 12.51 18.03
CA GLU A 836 -25.34 12.66 19.30
C GLU A 836 -24.42 12.46 20.51
N ALA A 837 -23.49 11.50 20.46
CA ALA A 837 -22.44 11.32 21.47
C ALA A 837 -21.51 12.55 21.54
N LEU A 838 -21.09 13.10 20.39
CA LEU A 838 -20.29 14.33 20.32
C LEU A 838 -21.05 15.55 20.86
N GLN A 839 -22.32 15.73 20.48
CA GLN A 839 -23.14 16.87 20.91
C GLN A 839 -23.47 16.83 22.40
N SER A 840 -23.66 15.64 22.96
CA SER A 840 -23.91 15.46 24.40
C SER A 840 -22.63 15.53 25.25
N GLY A 841 -21.44 15.52 24.62
CA GLY A 841 -20.15 15.48 25.31
C GLY A 841 -19.93 14.16 26.05
N GLN A 842 -20.45 13.06 25.51
CA GLN A 842 -20.39 11.74 26.12
C GLN A 842 -18.95 11.22 26.21
N ASP A 843 -18.55 10.79 27.40
CA ASP A 843 -17.35 9.98 27.57
C ASP A 843 -17.66 8.53 27.20
N CYS A 844 -16.95 8.00 26.21
CA CYS A 844 -17.10 6.64 25.69
C CYS A 844 -16.13 5.63 26.35
N ILE A 845 -15.32 6.08 27.34
CA ILE A 845 -14.46 5.21 28.13
C ILE A 845 -15.30 4.40 29.13
N GLN A 846 -15.09 3.09 29.17
CA GLN A 846 -15.76 2.15 30.06
C GLN A 846 -14.77 1.15 30.66
N HIS A 847 -15.14 0.47 31.75
CA HIS A 847 -14.36 -0.67 32.24
C HIS A 847 -14.16 -1.69 31.11
N ILE A 848 -12.93 -2.21 30.95
CA ILE A 848 -12.59 -3.23 29.96
C ILE A 848 -13.45 -4.48 30.23
N PRO A 849 -14.35 -4.87 29.31
CA PRO A 849 -15.25 -6.00 29.55
C PRO A 849 -14.49 -7.32 29.43
N LEU A 850 -14.91 -8.34 30.20
CA LEU A 850 -14.26 -9.66 30.23
C LEU A 850 -14.27 -10.39 28.88
N THR A 851 -15.13 -9.98 27.93
CA THR A 851 -15.14 -10.42 26.53
C THR A 851 -13.95 -9.93 25.71
N ARG A 852 -13.10 -9.05 26.26
CA ARG A 852 -11.84 -8.59 25.67
C ARG A 852 -10.67 -9.39 26.21
N PHE A 853 -10.46 -9.27 27.52
CA PHE A 853 -9.55 -10.06 28.33
C PHE A 853 -9.94 -9.83 29.79
N ASP A 854 -9.41 -10.65 30.69
CA ASP A 854 -9.56 -10.45 32.12
C ASP A 854 -8.50 -9.45 32.62
N PRO A 855 -8.86 -8.20 32.97
CA PRO A 855 -7.89 -7.20 33.39
C PRO A 855 -7.30 -7.53 34.77
N TRP A 856 -8.00 -8.30 35.61
CA TRP A 856 -7.59 -8.59 36.99
C TRP A 856 -6.37 -9.52 37.06
N LYS A 857 -6.13 -10.33 36.02
CA LYS A 857 -4.88 -11.11 35.86
C LYS A 857 -3.64 -10.24 35.70
N TYR A 858 -3.80 -9.06 35.09
CA TYR A 858 -2.72 -8.16 34.71
C TYR A 858 -2.66 -6.89 35.55
N ARG A 859 -3.71 -6.57 36.31
CA ARG A 859 -3.77 -5.37 37.15
C ARG A 859 -2.66 -5.35 38.19
N ASP A 860 -2.16 -4.14 38.46
CA ASP A 860 -1.58 -3.80 39.76
C ASP A 860 -1.92 -2.34 40.13
N SER A 861 -1.66 -1.98 41.38
CA SER A 861 -1.72 -0.59 41.86
C SER A 861 -0.38 0.12 41.76
N ASP A 862 0.73 -0.63 41.77
CA ASP A 862 2.06 -0.08 41.53
C ASP A 862 2.25 0.16 40.02
N ARG A 863 2.79 1.33 39.67
CA ARG A 863 3.05 1.75 38.28
C ARG A 863 4.46 1.41 37.81
N ASP A 864 5.37 1.17 38.75
CA ASP A 864 6.78 0.88 38.45
C ASP A 864 7.00 -0.64 38.26
N LEU A 865 5.97 -1.47 38.49
CA LEU A 865 5.98 -2.89 38.16
C LEU A 865 5.84 -3.11 36.64
N SER A 866 6.90 -3.63 36.04
CA SER A 866 6.92 -4.13 34.66
C SER A 866 5.78 -5.12 34.39
N ASN A 867 5.17 -5.01 33.21
CA ASN A 867 4.18 -5.95 32.68
C ASN A 867 2.91 -6.07 33.56
N LYS A 868 2.49 -4.93 34.12
CA LYS A 868 1.24 -4.73 34.87
C LYS A 868 0.38 -3.60 34.28
N LEU A 869 -0.94 -3.78 34.31
CA LEU A 869 -1.91 -2.75 33.95
C LEU A 869 -2.26 -1.89 35.17
N TYR A 870 -1.90 -0.60 35.12
CA TYR A 870 -2.38 0.41 36.08
C TYR A 870 -3.69 1.08 35.63
N VAL A 871 -4.22 0.72 34.45
CA VAL A 871 -5.48 1.20 33.84
C VAL A 871 -6.44 0.03 33.68
N ASN A 872 -7.75 0.26 33.87
CA ASN A 872 -8.78 -0.78 33.75
C ASN A 872 -9.90 -0.38 32.79
N ASP A 873 -9.74 0.77 32.13
CA ASP A 873 -10.81 1.50 31.43
C ASP A 873 -10.32 1.82 30.01
N ALA A 874 -11.16 1.59 29.01
CA ALA A 874 -10.84 1.82 27.61
C ALA A 874 -12.11 2.09 26.79
N GLY A 875 -11.95 2.79 25.66
CA GLY A 875 -12.99 2.90 24.64
C GLY A 875 -13.05 1.61 23.82
N THR A 876 -13.91 0.66 24.18
CA THR A 876 -14.06 -0.61 23.47
C THR A 876 -15.34 -0.67 22.64
N TYR A 877 -15.24 -0.99 21.34
CA TYR A 877 -16.41 -1.35 20.53
C TYR A 877 -17.04 -2.66 21.07
N PRO A 878 -18.34 -2.71 21.40
CA PRO A 878 -18.96 -3.89 22.00
C PRO A 878 -19.10 -5.05 21.00
N ASP A 879 -19.63 -4.80 19.81
CA ASP A 879 -20.21 -5.83 18.94
C ASP A 879 -19.23 -6.44 17.91
N MET A 880 -17.93 -6.45 18.22
CA MET A 880 -16.86 -6.98 17.36
C MET A 880 -16.98 -8.48 17.05
N ALA A 881 -17.81 -9.22 17.78
CA ALA A 881 -18.12 -10.61 17.47
C ALA A 881 -19.09 -10.77 16.29
N LEU A 882 -19.91 -9.75 16.00
CA LEU A 882 -20.92 -9.79 14.94
C LEU A 882 -20.29 -9.52 13.57
N PHE A 883 -20.92 -10.06 12.52
CA PHE A 883 -20.61 -9.78 11.11
C PHE A 883 -21.72 -10.34 10.22
N ASP A 884 -22.25 -9.56 9.28
CA ASP A 884 -23.15 -10.10 8.24
C ASP A 884 -22.35 -10.79 7.12
N ASN A 885 -21.93 -12.03 7.36
CA ASN A 885 -21.18 -12.80 6.37
C ASN A 885 -22.00 -13.09 5.08
N ALA A 886 -23.33 -13.10 5.17
CA ALA A 886 -24.20 -13.38 4.03
C ALA A 886 -24.23 -12.22 3.04
N LEU A 887 -24.27 -10.96 3.54
CA LEU A 887 -24.20 -9.74 2.72
C LEU A 887 -22.95 -9.71 1.80
N PHE A 888 -21.84 -10.26 2.26
CA PHE A 888 -20.57 -10.27 1.51
C PHE A 888 -20.33 -11.53 0.66
N ASN A 889 -21.23 -12.52 0.70
CA ASN A 889 -21.04 -13.88 0.15
C ASN A 889 -19.84 -14.62 0.76
N ILE A 890 -19.61 -14.46 2.07
CA ILE A 890 -18.53 -15.11 2.82
C ILE A 890 -19.08 -16.30 3.60
N SER A 891 -18.36 -17.43 3.64
CA SER A 891 -18.83 -18.62 4.34
C SER A 891 -18.75 -18.47 5.86
N MET A 892 -19.60 -19.17 6.63
CA MET A 892 -19.57 -19.13 8.10
C MET A 892 -18.22 -19.61 8.66
N ALA A 893 -17.59 -20.62 8.05
CA ALA A 893 -16.29 -21.13 8.46
C ALA A 893 -15.15 -20.10 8.21
N GLU A 894 -15.21 -19.38 7.09
CA GLU A 894 -14.28 -18.29 6.78
C GLU A 894 -14.49 -17.10 7.74
N ALA A 895 -15.74 -16.67 7.95
CA ALA A 895 -16.09 -15.58 8.86
C ALA A 895 -15.66 -15.83 10.33
N GLN A 896 -15.61 -17.10 10.76
CA GLN A 896 -15.10 -17.50 12.09
C GLN A 896 -13.58 -17.35 12.21
N LEU A 897 -12.83 -17.50 11.12
CA LEU A 897 -11.37 -17.36 11.08
C LEU A 897 -10.93 -15.91 10.79
N MET A 898 -11.78 -15.13 10.11
CA MET A 898 -11.52 -13.73 9.77
C MET A 898 -11.24 -12.87 11.01
N ASP A 899 -10.13 -12.14 10.94
CA ASP A 899 -9.79 -11.03 11.81
C ASP A 899 -10.99 -10.07 11.98
N PRO A 900 -11.43 -9.78 13.22
CA PRO A 900 -12.53 -8.86 13.47
C PRO A 900 -12.31 -7.46 12.89
N HIS A 901 -11.06 -6.99 12.74
CA HIS A 901 -10.78 -5.73 12.06
C HIS A 901 -11.23 -5.77 10.58
N GLN A 902 -10.98 -6.88 9.88
CA GLN A 902 -11.43 -7.04 8.49
C GLN A 902 -12.96 -7.06 8.39
N ARG A 903 -13.62 -7.78 9.31
CA ARG A 903 -15.09 -7.87 9.35
C ARG A 903 -15.76 -6.51 9.59
N VAL A 904 -15.29 -5.76 10.59
CA VAL A 904 -15.81 -4.41 10.88
C VAL A 904 -15.49 -3.42 9.75
N LEU A 905 -14.29 -3.49 9.15
CA LEU A 905 -13.94 -2.62 8.02
C LEU A 905 -14.77 -2.91 6.76
N LEU A 906 -15.14 -4.17 6.48
CA LEU A 906 -16.01 -4.49 5.34
C LEU A 906 -17.39 -3.86 5.47
N GLU A 907 -18.00 -3.89 6.66
CA GLU A 907 -19.29 -3.22 6.92
C GLU A 907 -19.17 -1.70 6.78
N VAL A 908 -18.19 -1.07 7.45
CA VAL A 908 -18.00 0.39 7.41
C VAL A 908 -17.66 0.88 6.01
N CYS A 909 -16.81 0.16 5.27
CA CYS A 909 -16.50 0.51 3.87
C CYS A 909 -17.69 0.29 2.93
N HIS A 910 -18.59 -0.66 3.21
CA HIS A 910 -19.83 -0.83 2.45
C HIS A 910 -20.80 0.33 2.69
N GLU A 911 -21.01 0.72 3.95
CA GLU A 911 -21.92 1.80 4.35
C GLU A 911 -21.45 3.17 3.85
N ALA A 912 -20.17 3.49 3.98
CA ALA A 912 -19.58 4.74 3.46
C ALA A 912 -19.61 4.82 1.91
N LEU A 913 -19.88 3.72 1.21
CA LEU A 913 -19.98 3.67 -0.24
C LEU A 913 -21.36 4.16 -0.69
N ALA A 914 -21.46 5.48 -0.89
CA ALA A 914 -22.69 6.18 -1.31
C ALA A 914 -23.39 5.50 -2.50
N GLU A 915 -24.73 5.53 -2.52
CA GLU A 915 -25.55 4.84 -3.53
C GLU A 915 -25.17 5.24 -4.97
N GLU A 916 -24.94 6.54 -5.22
CA GLU A 916 -24.45 7.05 -6.50
C GLU A 916 -23.08 6.50 -6.95
N LEU A 917 -22.26 5.99 -6.04
CA LEU A 917 -20.96 5.36 -6.35
C LEU A 917 -21.12 3.85 -6.58
N ARG A 918 -22.13 3.20 -5.97
CA ARG A 918 -22.44 1.78 -6.17
C ARG A 918 -22.84 1.49 -7.61
N GLU A 919 -23.60 2.40 -8.24
CA GLU A 919 -24.08 2.30 -9.63
C GLU A 919 -23.05 2.72 -10.71
N ARG A 920 -21.92 3.34 -10.32
CA ARG A 920 -20.90 3.86 -11.27
C ARG A 920 -19.88 2.79 -11.69
N ASN A 921 -19.02 3.16 -12.64
CA ASN A 921 -17.85 2.36 -13.01
C ASN A 921 -16.88 2.21 -11.82
N GLN A 922 -17.00 1.11 -11.09
CA GLN A 922 -16.21 0.81 -9.88
C GLN A 922 -14.68 0.70 -10.14
N ARG A 923 -14.22 0.74 -11.39
CA ARG A 923 -12.81 0.69 -11.78
C ARG A 923 -12.02 1.95 -11.43
N ASP A 924 -12.72 3.07 -11.23
CA ASP A 924 -12.11 4.38 -10.97
C ASP A 924 -12.06 4.72 -9.46
N ILE A 925 -12.31 3.72 -8.59
CA ILE A 925 -12.34 3.84 -7.13
C ILE A 925 -11.11 3.16 -6.53
N ALA A 926 -10.41 3.87 -5.64
CA ALA A 926 -9.32 3.31 -4.82
C ALA A 926 -9.81 3.06 -3.40
N ILE A 927 -9.45 1.89 -2.83
CA ILE A 927 -9.65 1.58 -1.41
C ILE A 927 -8.29 1.76 -0.73
N VAL A 928 -8.25 2.57 0.33
CA VAL A 928 -7.04 2.83 1.13
C VAL A 928 -7.40 2.65 2.60
N VAL A 929 -6.75 1.69 3.27
CA VAL A 929 -7.01 1.35 4.67
C VAL A 929 -5.84 1.78 5.52
N GLY A 930 -6.09 2.64 6.51
CA GLY A 930 -5.15 2.88 7.61
C GLY A 930 -5.40 1.87 8.72
N CYS A 931 -4.47 0.96 8.96
CA CYS A 931 -4.53 -0.04 10.03
C CYS A 931 -3.19 -0.16 10.77
N CYS A 932 -3.23 -0.66 12.00
CA CYS A 932 -2.05 -0.92 12.83
C CYS A 932 -2.37 -1.98 13.89
N ASN A 933 -1.38 -2.82 14.23
CA ASN A 933 -1.45 -3.99 15.11
C ASN A 933 -2.41 -5.10 14.63
N ASN A 934 -2.15 -6.33 15.06
CA ASN A 934 -3.07 -7.46 14.84
C ASN A 934 -2.99 -8.49 15.99
N ASP A 935 -3.64 -8.17 17.10
CA ASP A 935 -3.65 -9.04 18.28
C ASP A 935 -4.47 -10.33 18.08
N TRP A 936 -5.36 -10.38 17.06
CA TRP A 936 -6.10 -11.60 16.69
C TRP A 936 -5.15 -12.71 16.25
N VAL A 937 -4.08 -12.37 15.51
CA VAL A 937 -3.03 -13.32 15.12
C VAL A 937 -2.39 -13.99 16.35
N ARG A 938 -2.21 -13.26 17.45
CA ARG A 938 -1.63 -13.80 18.67
C ARG A 938 -2.56 -14.82 19.34
N GLU A 939 -3.83 -14.48 19.55
CA GLU A 939 -4.81 -15.42 20.12
C GLU A 939 -5.03 -16.65 19.23
N ALA A 940 -5.06 -16.49 17.90
CA ALA A 940 -5.12 -17.59 16.94
C ALA A 940 -3.89 -18.51 16.97
N CYS A 941 -2.70 -17.98 17.30
CA CYS A 941 -1.48 -18.79 17.44
C CYS A 941 -1.33 -19.43 18.83
N THR A 942 -1.87 -18.83 19.90
CA THR A 942 -1.74 -19.36 21.27
C THR A 942 -2.89 -20.27 21.69
N SER A 943 -4.07 -20.15 21.07
CA SER A 943 -5.18 -21.06 21.32
C SER A 943 -5.00 -22.38 20.57
N LYS A 944 -4.46 -23.39 21.28
CA LYS A 944 -4.96 -24.75 21.04
C LYS A 944 -6.48 -24.71 21.20
N GLN A 945 -7.21 -25.25 20.22
CA GLN A 945 -8.67 -25.34 20.30
C GLN A 945 -9.10 -26.36 21.37
N GLU A 946 -9.04 -25.98 22.64
CA GLU A 946 -10.23 -26.21 23.44
C GLU A 946 -11.35 -25.36 22.81
N PRO A 947 -12.46 -25.96 22.36
CA PRO A 947 -13.59 -25.17 21.88
C PRO A 947 -14.05 -24.25 23.00
N LEU A 948 -14.68 -23.12 22.67
CA LEU A 948 -15.13 -22.11 23.63
C LEU A 948 -16.23 -22.70 24.54
N THR A 949 -15.84 -23.46 25.57
CA THR A 949 -16.74 -24.27 26.40
C THR A 949 -17.74 -23.43 27.20
N TRP A 950 -17.39 -22.16 27.45
CA TRP A 950 -18.27 -21.15 28.02
C TRP A 950 -19.46 -20.78 27.11
N LEU A 951 -19.35 -20.93 25.79
CA LEU A 951 -20.48 -20.77 24.86
C LEU A 951 -21.37 -22.02 24.80
N SER A 952 -20.78 -23.23 24.82
CA SER A 952 -21.58 -24.47 24.86
C SER A 952 -22.45 -24.57 26.13
N GLY A 953 -22.00 -24.00 27.24
CA GLY A 953 -22.76 -23.98 28.51
C GLY A 953 -24.10 -23.26 28.47
N PHE A 954 -24.37 -22.42 27.44
CA PHE A 954 -25.64 -21.69 27.28
C PHE A 954 -26.58 -22.28 26.20
N LEU A 955 -26.17 -23.34 25.49
CA LEU A 955 -26.91 -23.87 24.33
C LEU A 955 -27.33 -25.34 24.44
N THR A 956 -27.06 -26.02 25.57
CA THR A 956 -27.35 -27.46 25.74
C THR A 956 -28.20 -27.78 26.97
N THR A 957 -29.28 -27.02 27.21
CA THR A 957 -30.35 -27.39 28.15
C THR A 957 -31.71 -27.32 27.46
N GLU A 958 -32.41 -28.45 27.37
CA GLU A 958 -33.74 -28.58 26.77
C GLU A 958 -34.86 -27.99 27.67
N ASP A 959 -34.93 -26.66 27.80
CA ASP A 959 -36.05 -25.99 28.48
C ASP A 959 -36.41 -24.64 27.81
N ALA A 960 -37.15 -24.73 26.71
CA ALA A 960 -37.40 -23.62 25.78
C ALA A 960 -38.57 -22.69 26.21
N THR A 961 -38.53 -22.08 27.40
CA THR A 961 -39.51 -21.06 27.83
C THR A 961 -38.96 -20.02 28.84
N LEU A 962 -38.10 -19.08 28.40
CA LEU A 962 -37.82 -17.84 29.15
C LEU A 962 -37.34 -16.70 28.20
N PRO A 963 -37.81 -15.43 28.33
CA PRO A 963 -37.42 -14.35 27.42
C PRO A 963 -36.01 -13.78 27.64
N LEU A 964 -35.34 -13.40 26.54
CA LEU A 964 -33.96 -12.90 26.46
C LEU A 964 -33.67 -11.51 27.10
N GLN A 965 -34.46 -11.06 28.09
CA GLN A 965 -34.38 -9.69 28.63
C GLN A 965 -33.76 -9.55 30.04
N GLN A 966 -33.26 -10.62 30.67
CA GLN A 966 -32.72 -10.55 32.05
C GLN A 966 -31.27 -11.03 32.23
N ALA A 967 -30.53 -11.27 31.13
CA ALA A 967 -29.11 -11.66 31.20
C ALA A 967 -28.13 -10.46 31.30
N PHE A 968 -28.59 -9.22 31.17
CA PHE A 968 -27.76 -8.01 31.12
C PHE A 968 -27.47 -7.36 32.48
N THR A 969 -27.48 -8.12 33.58
CA THR A 969 -27.30 -7.57 34.93
C THR A 969 -26.60 -8.51 35.91
N TYR A 970 -25.37 -8.94 35.61
CA TYR A 970 -24.34 -9.33 36.59
C TYR A 970 -22.92 -9.19 36.02
#